data_AF-A0A2D7HLD7-F1
#
_entry.id   AF-A0A2D7HLD7-F1
#
_cell.length_a   1.000
_cell.length_b   1.000
_cell.length_c   1.000
_cell.angle_alpha   90.00
_cell.angle_beta   90.00
_cell.angle_gamma   90.00
#
_symmetry.space_group_name_H-M   'P 1'
#
loop_
_entity.id
_entity.type
_entity.pdbx_description
1 polymer ?
#
loop_
_entity_poly.entity_id
_entity_poly.type
_entity_poly.pdbx_seq_one_letter_code
_entity_poly.pdbx_strand_id
1 'polypeptide(L)'
;MSRQDQSSDDLRAESGKPRLSAIVLIYVREMRDQLRDRRTLFTIALLPIMLYPLVGTLLLQIAQFSQKHTTTICLVGSENIQGGPPLLKGDAFSEEYTDGSNNLTVVLRRADDVDEGETLQEATVQWVQDGSFDCVLMFPPSFVAPASEQGQTKRSVEVLYNVSSDESQIAMSRVTTILGKWRSAWVGQSLEASGIDMAMLEPFQWKDVDLSPERTREAAFWSKMLPFIMLVWAMTGAFYPAIDLVAGEKERGTLETLLCSPALRSEIVWGKLGAVASFSMLTAILNAGSMLVTSYFVVQRIGVGGAAIGAPPLVPMLWLFVALIPLSCLFSALALAVAAMARSSKEGQYYLMPLMMVTLPLVLLPMLPGMNLSAGTSLIPVTGMFLLVRALVEGQYSESMLHFPLVFGVTVGCLWLAVTWAKRQFENEAVLFGGQEQWEFGAWVKHLWRDRQPVATTAQAYACGAIILVALFFGRLAATAVPDDLAGITKMILNSQLGLILTPALLMSVMLTTSIRSSLRVRWPHWFSLPMAVALGVTLHPLYLALGRWIEYTYPVSAEALQAMRPFLDQVETAPWYSIVFLMAFIPAVCEELAFRGFIFAGLVRQGGRLRAMVVTALMFGISHGFLQQSIAASCMGVLIGWVALRTGSVLPCILLHFTSNALSVSMSRLTNSRLPGIDLFITTTQDGAVYQPLWFLMSIGLAITCVMYFATLRSPVEESNAGGCSVETGPPNTNSQQSAG
;
A
#
# COMPACT_ATOMS: atom_id res chain seq x y z
N MET A 1 -0.02 57.21 -3.01
CA MET A 1 0.35 55.97 -3.70
C MET A 1 -0.90 55.41 -4.36
N SER A 2 -1.62 56.08 -5.28
CA SER A 2 -1.34 56.89 -6.48
C SER A 2 -1.20 56.07 -7.75
N ARG A 3 -2.30 56.02 -8.53
CA ARG A 3 -2.54 55.85 -10.00
C ARG A 3 -1.48 55.21 -10.94
N GLN A 4 -0.20 55.20 -10.62
CA GLN A 4 0.85 54.46 -11.34
C GLN A 4 0.80 52.94 -11.12
N ASP A 5 0.30 52.47 -9.97
CA ASP A 5 0.13 51.01 -9.75
C ASP A 5 -1.00 50.44 -10.61
N GLN A 6 -2.10 51.19 -10.82
CA GLN A 6 -3.23 50.77 -11.64
C GLN A 6 -2.85 50.55 -13.11
N SER A 7 -2.01 51.41 -13.70
CA SER A 7 -1.57 51.21 -15.09
C SER A 7 -0.65 49.99 -15.27
N SER A 8 0.07 49.60 -14.22
CA SER A 8 0.96 48.42 -14.26
C SER A 8 0.20 47.10 -14.08
N ASP A 9 -0.87 47.10 -13.28
CA ASP A 9 -1.73 45.93 -13.09
C ASP A 9 -2.67 45.69 -14.27
N ASP A 10 -3.13 46.75 -14.96
CA ASP A 10 -3.90 46.64 -16.20
C ASP A 10 -3.06 46.11 -17.38
N LEU A 11 -1.81 46.58 -17.53
CA LEU A 11 -0.86 46.05 -18.53
C LEU A 11 -0.46 44.58 -18.25
N ARG A 12 -0.50 44.15 -16.98
CA ARG A 12 -0.25 42.74 -16.60
C ARG A 12 -1.44 41.84 -16.84
N ALA A 13 -2.67 42.35 -16.72
CA ALA A 13 -3.88 41.62 -17.09
C ALA A 13 -3.88 41.23 -18.58
N GLU A 14 -3.35 42.09 -19.46
CA GLU A 14 -3.14 41.77 -20.89
C GLU A 14 -2.03 40.73 -21.12
N SER A 15 -1.08 40.56 -20.18
CA SER A 15 0.07 39.66 -20.34
C SER A 15 -0.19 38.20 -19.93
N GLY A 16 -1.39 37.87 -19.42
CA GLY A 16 -1.76 36.53 -18.96
C GLY A 16 -0.95 35.99 -17.77
N LYS A 17 -0.18 36.85 -17.08
CA LYS A 17 0.64 36.48 -15.91
C LYS A 17 -0.13 36.67 -14.60
N PRO A 18 -0.03 35.72 -13.65
CA PRO A 18 -0.73 35.84 -12.37
C PRO A 18 -0.20 37.00 -11.53
N ARG A 19 -1.12 37.81 -10.99
CA ARG A 19 -0.84 38.93 -10.07
C ARG A 19 -0.85 38.42 -8.63
N LEU A 20 0.22 38.72 -7.89
CA LEU A 20 0.34 38.34 -6.48
C LEU A 20 -0.74 39.00 -5.60
N SER A 21 -1.12 40.25 -5.91
CA SER A 21 -2.17 40.99 -5.21
C SER A 21 -3.52 40.27 -5.28
N ALA A 22 -3.91 39.77 -6.45
CA ALA A 22 -5.12 38.99 -6.65
C ALA A 22 -5.08 37.66 -5.90
N ILE A 23 -3.95 36.93 -5.96
CA ILE A 23 -3.76 35.67 -5.23
C ILE A 23 -3.91 35.87 -3.72
N VAL A 24 -3.24 36.89 -3.16
CA VAL A 24 -3.30 37.20 -1.73
C VAL A 24 -4.71 37.61 -1.31
N LEU A 25 -5.41 38.40 -2.13
CA LEU A 25 -6.79 38.80 -1.84
C LEU A 25 -7.73 37.59 -1.78
N ILE A 26 -7.62 36.68 -2.74
CA ILE A 26 -8.40 35.43 -2.77
C ILE A 26 -8.03 34.59 -1.55
N TYR A 27 -6.73 34.37 -1.29
CA TYR A 27 -6.27 33.63 -0.10
C TYR A 27 -6.85 34.17 1.21
N VAL A 28 -6.78 35.49 1.44
CA VAL A 28 -7.31 36.12 2.65
C VAL A 28 -8.82 35.95 2.76
N ARG A 29 -9.55 36.05 1.63
CA ARG A 29 -10.98 35.77 1.59
C ARG A 29 -11.25 34.33 2.00
N GLU A 30 -10.61 33.34 1.36
CA GLU A 30 -10.84 31.92 1.64
C GLU A 30 -10.50 31.57 3.08
N MET A 31 -9.39 32.08 3.62
CA MET A 31 -9.02 31.91 5.02
C MET A 31 -10.10 32.47 5.96
N ARG A 32 -10.61 33.67 5.68
CA ARG A 32 -11.64 34.30 6.50
C ARG A 32 -12.96 33.51 6.47
N ASP A 33 -13.35 33.01 5.30
CA ASP A 33 -14.60 32.28 5.14
C ASP A 33 -14.52 30.91 5.86
N GLN A 34 -13.40 30.21 5.76
CA GLN A 34 -13.14 28.96 6.49
C GLN A 34 -13.05 29.15 8.01
N LEU A 35 -12.40 30.20 8.50
CA LEU A 35 -12.33 30.53 9.93
C LEU A 35 -13.69 30.92 10.53
N ARG A 36 -14.69 31.24 9.70
CA ARG A 36 -16.06 31.52 10.17
C ARG A 36 -16.92 30.26 10.24
N ASP A 37 -16.57 29.21 9.51
CA ASP A 37 -17.28 27.94 9.56
C ASP A 37 -16.90 27.16 10.82
N ARG A 38 -17.81 27.18 11.79
CA ARG A 38 -17.68 26.45 13.06
C ARG A 38 -17.53 24.95 12.86
N ARG A 39 -18.19 24.36 11.86
CA ARG A 39 -18.11 22.92 11.59
C ARG A 39 -16.71 22.56 11.10
N THR A 40 -16.17 23.39 10.21
CA THR A 40 -14.84 23.18 9.66
C THR A 40 -13.77 23.39 10.73
N LEU A 41 -13.86 24.45 11.53
CA LEU A 41 -12.96 24.66 12.68
C LEU A 41 -13.03 23.53 13.72
N PHE A 42 -14.23 23.04 14.04
CA PHE A 42 -14.38 21.91 14.96
C PHE A 42 -13.66 20.66 14.44
N THR A 43 -13.86 20.32 13.17
CA THR A 43 -13.29 19.10 12.57
C THR A 43 -11.78 19.20 12.38
N ILE A 44 -11.27 20.37 11.98
CA ILE A 44 -9.85 20.59 11.64
C ILE A 44 -9.00 20.87 12.87
N ALA A 45 -9.50 21.63 13.83
CA ALA A 45 -8.73 22.06 15.00
C ALA A 45 -9.15 21.34 16.27
N LEU A 46 -10.44 21.34 16.63
CA LEU A 46 -10.86 20.91 17.96
C LEU A 46 -10.88 19.39 18.14
N LEU A 47 -11.50 18.67 17.20
CA LEU A 47 -11.65 17.23 17.23
C LEU A 47 -10.29 16.52 17.35
N PRO A 48 -9.26 16.87 16.55
CA PRO A 48 -7.98 16.19 16.63
C PRO A 48 -7.21 16.52 17.92
N ILE A 49 -7.29 17.77 18.40
CA ILE A 49 -6.72 18.18 19.69
C ILE A 49 -7.33 17.40 20.84
N MET A 50 -8.64 17.13 20.83
CA MET A 50 -9.32 16.39 21.90
C MET A 50 -9.14 14.87 21.78
N LEU A 51 -8.91 14.35 20.58
CA LEU A 51 -8.83 12.92 20.33
C LEU A 51 -7.69 12.26 21.12
N TYR A 52 -6.48 12.84 21.10
CA TYR A 52 -5.33 12.25 21.78
C TYR A 52 -5.46 12.24 23.30
N PRO A 53 -5.84 13.34 23.98
CA PRO A 53 -6.15 13.32 25.40
C PRO A 53 -7.23 12.30 25.74
N LEU A 54 -8.30 12.21 24.93
CA LEU A 54 -9.37 11.25 25.16
C LEU A 54 -8.87 9.80 25.09
N VAL A 55 -8.16 9.45 24.01
CA VAL A 55 -7.53 8.13 23.84
C VAL A 55 -6.53 7.85 24.96
N GLY A 56 -5.72 8.83 25.33
CA GLY A 56 -4.77 8.74 26.43
C GLY A 56 -5.43 8.49 27.78
N THR A 57 -6.52 9.19 28.09
CA THR A 57 -7.32 8.95 29.30
C THR A 57 -8.02 7.60 29.28
N LEU A 58 -8.49 7.14 28.12
CA LEU A 58 -9.09 5.81 27.96
C LEU A 58 -8.03 4.72 28.20
N LEU A 59 -6.84 4.86 27.64
CA LEU A 59 -5.72 3.93 27.89
C LEU A 59 -5.31 3.92 29.38
N LEU A 60 -5.26 5.08 30.02
CA LEU A 60 -5.04 5.19 31.47
C LEU A 60 -6.12 4.44 32.26
N GLN A 61 -7.39 4.60 31.88
CA GLN A 61 -8.52 3.91 32.51
C GLN A 61 -8.43 2.41 32.31
N ILE A 62 -8.15 1.93 31.10
CA ILE A 62 -7.97 0.50 30.80
C ILE A 62 -6.81 -0.08 31.63
N ALA A 63 -5.66 0.61 31.68
CA ALA A 63 -4.51 0.19 32.48
C ALA A 63 -4.85 0.11 33.98
N GLN A 64 -5.58 1.09 34.51
CA GLN A 64 -6.03 1.09 35.90
C GLN A 64 -7.10 0.02 36.16
N PHE A 65 -7.99 -0.24 35.22
CA PHE A 65 -9.04 -1.25 35.32
C PHE A 65 -8.43 -2.65 35.38
N SER A 66 -7.47 -2.95 34.50
CA SER A 66 -6.70 -4.20 34.52
C SER A 66 -5.96 -4.44 35.85
N GLN A 67 -5.49 -3.37 36.49
CA GLN A 67 -4.82 -3.48 37.79
C GLN A 67 -5.79 -3.63 38.98
N LYS A 68 -7.00 -3.04 38.91
CA LYS A 68 -7.93 -2.97 40.06
C LYS A 68 -8.90 -4.14 40.20
N HIS A 69 -9.10 -4.97 39.17
CA HIS A 69 -9.94 -6.16 39.33
C HIS A 69 -9.32 -7.13 40.34
N THR A 70 -10.04 -7.33 41.44
CA THR A 70 -9.77 -8.39 42.40
C THR A 70 -10.05 -9.71 41.72
N THR A 71 -9.00 -10.44 41.39
CA THR A 71 -9.13 -11.74 40.74
C THR A 71 -9.53 -12.79 41.77
N THR A 72 -10.62 -13.50 41.53
CA THR A 72 -11.03 -14.63 42.37
C THR A 72 -10.46 -15.93 41.82
N ILE A 73 -9.67 -16.63 42.62
CA ILE A 73 -9.03 -17.89 42.25
C ILE A 73 -9.56 -18.96 43.18
N CYS A 74 -10.16 -20.00 42.64
CA CYS A 74 -10.49 -21.19 43.41
C CYS A 74 -9.33 -22.16 43.35
N LEU A 75 -8.87 -22.63 44.50
CA LEU A 75 -7.81 -23.62 44.60
C LEU A 75 -8.40 -24.91 45.17
N VAL A 76 -8.34 -25.96 44.35
CA VAL A 76 -8.92 -27.27 44.64
C VAL A 76 -7.79 -28.27 44.92
N GLY A 77 -7.89 -29.00 46.03
CA GLY A 77 -6.90 -30.01 46.40
C GLY A 77 -5.62 -29.45 47.02
N SER A 78 -5.71 -28.33 47.75
CA SER A 78 -4.59 -27.70 48.46
C SER A 78 -3.83 -28.67 49.38
N GLU A 79 -4.54 -29.64 49.96
CA GLU A 79 -4.08 -30.72 50.82
C GLU A 79 -3.14 -31.71 50.12
N ASN A 80 -3.18 -31.74 48.78
CA ASN A 80 -2.33 -32.60 47.96
C ASN A 80 -0.91 -32.03 47.82
N ILE A 81 -0.67 -30.77 48.21
CA ILE A 81 0.64 -30.13 48.14
C ILE A 81 1.49 -30.60 49.34
N GLN A 82 2.31 -31.64 49.14
CA GLN A 82 3.18 -32.20 50.18
C GLN A 82 4.67 -32.19 49.77
N GLY A 83 5.55 -31.86 50.71
CA GLY A 83 7.00 -31.96 50.54
C GLY A 83 7.68 -30.82 49.76
N GLY A 84 7.04 -29.65 49.66
CA GLY A 84 7.58 -28.46 48.99
C GLY A 84 7.42 -27.18 49.82
N PRO A 85 7.97 -26.05 49.36
CA PRO A 85 7.80 -24.77 50.04
C PRO A 85 6.32 -24.35 50.04
N PRO A 86 5.84 -23.67 51.09
CA PRO A 86 4.43 -23.34 51.23
C PRO A 86 3.98 -22.37 50.12
N LEU A 87 3.11 -22.83 49.21
CA LEU A 87 2.48 -21.99 48.18
C LEU A 87 1.53 -20.96 48.80
N LEU A 88 0.88 -21.35 49.91
CA LEU A 88 -0.13 -20.57 50.62
C LEU A 88 0.35 -20.24 52.04
N LYS A 89 -0.02 -19.06 52.52
CA LYS A 89 0.14 -18.61 53.91
C LYS A 89 -1.23 -18.19 54.44
N GLY A 90 -1.95 -19.13 55.06
CA GLY A 90 -3.37 -18.96 55.37
C GLY A 90 -4.23 -19.05 54.10
N ASP A 91 -5.18 -18.12 53.93
CA ASP A 91 -6.11 -18.09 52.79
C ASP A 91 -5.59 -17.23 51.61
N ALA A 92 -4.27 -17.02 51.51
CA ALA A 92 -3.65 -16.25 50.44
C ALA A 92 -2.35 -16.91 49.95
N PHE A 93 -1.95 -16.60 48.71
CA PHE A 93 -0.62 -16.97 48.20
C PHE A 93 0.49 -16.32 49.04
N SER A 94 1.61 -17.03 49.21
CA SER A 94 2.77 -16.47 49.92
C SER A 94 3.28 -15.19 49.24
N GLU A 95 3.58 -14.16 50.04
CA GLU A 95 4.14 -12.88 49.58
C GLU A 95 5.46 -13.02 48.80
N GLU A 96 6.18 -14.13 49.00
CA GLU A 96 7.40 -14.45 48.26
C GLU A 96 7.16 -14.70 46.76
N TYR A 97 5.94 -15.08 46.39
CA TYR A 97 5.57 -15.39 45.00
C TYR A 97 4.68 -14.33 44.36
N THR A 98 4.15 -13.39 45.15
CA THR A 98 3.30 -12.30 44.65
C THR A 98 4.11 -11.00 44.55
N ASP A 99 3.82 -10.17 43.54
CA ASP A 99 4.52 -8.89 43.35
C ASP A 99 3.95 -7.77 44.26
N GLY A 100 3.49 -8.12 45.47
CA GLY A 100 2.79 -7.19 46.38
C GLY A 100 1.36 -6.82 45.93
N SER A 101 0.77 -7.59 45.02
CA SER A 101 -0.57 -7.35 44.49
C SER A 101 -1.67 -7.82 45.46
N ASN A 102 -2.26 -6.90 46.22
CA ASN A 102 -3.39 -7.14 47.14
C ASN A 102 -4.75 -7.45 46.45
N ASN A 103 -4.76 -7.71 45.13
CA ASN A 103 -5.99 -7.86 44.34
C ASN A 103 -6.22 -9.31 43.90
N LEU A 104 -5.86 -10.27 44.76
CA LEU A 104 -6.08 -11.70 44.57
C LEU A 104 -6.85 -12.24 45.76
N THR A 105 -8.05 -12.77 45.52
CA THR A 105 -8.83 -13.49 46.53
C THR A 105 -8.73 -14.98 46.23
N VAL A 106 -8.09 -15.74 47.12
CA VAL A 106 -8.01 -17.19 46.99
C VAL A 106 -9.13 -17.82 47.81
N VAL A 107 -9.90 -18.70 47.18
CA VAL A 107 -10.92 -19.51 47.85
C VAL A 107 -10.51 -20.96 47.78
N LEU A 108 -10.36 -21.59 48.96
CA LEU A 108 -9.98 -22.99 49.08
C LEU A 108 -11.24 -23.85 49.04
N ARG A 109 -11.29 -24.83 48.13
CA ARG A 109 -12.32 -25.88 48.12
C ARG A 109 -11.68 -27.26 48.15
N ARG A 110 -12.31 -28.19 48.86
CA ARG A 110 -11.92 -29.60 48.88
C ARG A 110 -12.55 -30.34 47.72
N ALA A 111 -11.96 -31.48 47.36
CA ALA A 111 -12.50 -32.37 46.34
C ALA A 111 -13.93 -32.88 46.67
N ASP A 112 -14.31 -32.85 47.96
CA ASP A 112 -15.61 -33.31 48.48
C ASP A 112 -16.67 -32.18 48.56
N ASP A 113 -16.33 -30.92 48.22
CA ASP A 113 -17.22 -29.75 48.33
C ASP A 113 -18.10 -29.54 47.06
N VAL A 114 -18.45 -30.62 46.36
CA VAL A 114 -19.23 -30.62 45.11
C VAL A 114 -20.64 -31.14 45.37
N ASP A 115 -21.65 -30.58 44.70
CA ASP A 115 -23.05 -30.96 44.88
C ASP A 115 -23.31 -32.44 44.50
N GLU A 116 -24.26 -33.09 45.19
CA GLU A 116 -24.58 -34.51 45.00
C GLU A 116 -24.99 -34.79 43.53
N GLY A 117 -24.13 -35.49 42.79
CA GLY A 117 -24.39 -35.95 41.42
C GLY A 117 -23.52 -35.31 40.34
N GLU A 118 -22.70 -34.30 40.66
CA GLU A 118 -21.73 -33.70 39.74
C GLU A 118 -20.32 -34.24 39.96
N THR A 119 -19.56 -34.42 38.87
CA THR A 119 -18.12 -34.70 39.01
C THR A 119 -17.34 -33.40 39.29
N LEU A 120 -16.23 -33.50 40.03
CA LEU A 120 -15.35 -32.35 40.32
C LEU A 120 -14.88 -31.62 39.06
N GLN A 121 -14.69 -32.35 37.96
CA GLN A 121 -14.33 -31.76 36.66
C GLN A 121 -15.49 -30.97 36.03
N GLU A 122 -16.72 -31.47 36.09
CA GLU A 122 -17.90 -30.75 35.61
C GLU A 122 -18.15 -29.49 36.44
N ALA A 123 -18.09 -29.59 37.76
CA ALA A 123 -18.29 -28.45 38.67
C ALA A 123 -17.22 -27.36 38.49
N THR A 124 -15.94 -27.74 38.35
CA THR A 124 -14.85 -26.76 38.14
C THR A 124 -14.91 -26.09 36.77
N VAL A 125 -15.34 -26.80 35.72
CA VAL A 125 -15.63 -26.20 34.41
C VAL A 125 -16.80 -25.23 34.51
N GLN A 126 -17.87 -25.62 35.21
CA GLN A 126 -19.06 -24.80 35.39
C GLN A 126 -18.76 -23.52 36.19
N TRP A 127 -17.96 -23.59 37.26
CA TRP A 127 -17.61 -22.40 38.04
C TRP A 127 -16.85 -21.34 37.23
N VAL A 128 -16.04 -21.77 36.26
CA VAL A 128 -15.33 -20.88 35.33
C VAL A 128 -16.27 -20.37 34.22
N GLN A 129 -17.23 -21.19 33.76
CA GLN A 129 -18.20 -20.79 32.74
C GLN A 129 -19.26 -19.82 33.28
N ASP A 130 -19.73 -20.04 34.50
CA ASP A 130 -20.74 -19.22 35.19
C ASP A 130 -20.12 -17.96 35.84
N GLY A 131 -18.79 -17.81 35.78
CA GLY A 131 -18.07 -16.65 36.31
C GLY A 131 -18.02 -16.58 37.84
N SER A 132 -18.22 -17.71 38.53
CA SER A 132 -18.09 -17.80 40.00
C SER A 132 -16.64 -17.62 40.45
N PHE A 133 -15.69 -18.09 39.64
CA PHE A 133 -14.26 -17.86 39.82
C PHE A 133 -13.62 -17.48 38.49
N ASP A 134 -12.71 -16.51 38.52
CA ASP A 134 -11.97 -16.10 37.31
C ASP A 134 -11.01 -17.20 36.86
N CYS A 135 -10.46 -17.99 37.78
CA CYS A 135 -9.58 -19.12 37.46
C CYS A 135 -9.73 -20.22 38.52
N VAL A 136 -9.69 -21.48 38.09
CA VAL A 136 -9.62 -22.63 39.00
C VAL A 136 -8.27 -23.31 38.84
N LEU A 137 -7.58 -23.48 39.96
CA LEU A 137 -6.31 -24.19 40.06
C LEU A 137 -6.55 -25.55 40.74
N MET A 138 -6.34 -26.63 40.01
CA MET A 138 -6.61 -27.99 40.50
C MET A 138 -5.32 -28.77 40.70
N PHE A 139 -5.14 -29.27 41.92
CA PHE A 139 -4.08 -30.22 42.29
C PHE A 139 -4.70 -31.60 42.43
N PRO A 140 -4.56 -32.49 41.42
CA PRO A 140 -5.15 -33.82 41.48
C PRO A 140 -4.53 -34.65 42.60
N PRO A 141 -5.20 -35.70 43.12
CA PRO A 141 -4.67 -36.58 44.17
C PRO A 141 -3.34 -37.25 43.79
N SER A 142 -3.10 -37.43 42.48
CA SER A 142 -1.84 -37.92 41.91
C SER A 142 -0.64 -36.98 42.12
N PHE A 143 -0.88 -35.74 42.56
CA PHE A 143 0.17 -34.77 42.90
C PHE A 143 1.00 -35.17 44.14
N VAL A 144 0.39 -35.94 45.06
CA VAL A 144 1.02 -36.41 46.32
C VAL A 144 2.05 -37.53 46.08
N ALA A 145 1.88 -38.32 45.02
CA ALA A 145 2.68 -39.53 44.82
C ALA A 145 4.18 -39.20 44.65
N PRO A 146 5.10 -39.90 45.34
CA PRO A 146 6.52 -39.81 45.05
C PRO A 146 6.75 -40.31 43.62
N ALA A 147 7.57 -39.61 42.85
CA ALA A 147 7.95 -40.04 41.51
C ALA A 147 8.67 -41.40 41.63
N SER A 148 7.96 -42.49 41.37
CA SER A 148 8.52 -43.84 41.39
C SER A 148 9.56 -44.00 40.29
N GLU A 149 10.66 -44.69 40.59
CA GLU A 149 11.87 -44.83 39.76
C GLU A 149 11.71 -45.52 38.39
N GLN A 150 10.49 -45.83 37.94
CA GLN A 150 10.28 -46.40 36.60
C GLN A 150 9.04 -45.80 35.94
N GLY A 151 9.28 -44.82 35.05
CA GLY A 151 8.34 -44.46 33.97
C GLY A 151 7.06 -43.73 34.38
N GLN A 152 7.14 -42.40 34.37
CA GLN A 152 6.04 -41.45 34.09
C GLN A 152 4.81 -41.44 35.02
N THR A 153 4.86 -40.58 36.03
CA THR A 153 3.81 -39.55 36.20
C THR A 153 4.48 -38.24 36.58
N LYS A 154 4.60 -37.30 35.64
CA LYS A 154 4.97 -35.92 35.99
C LYS A 154 3.83 -35.36 36.84
N ARG A 155 4.14 -34.76 37.99
CA ARG A 155 3.15 -33.98 38.77
C ARG A 155 2.57 -32.90 37.84
N SER A 156 1.28 -32.99 37.54
CA SER A 156 0.55 -32.03 36.71
C SER A 156 -0.32 -31.15 37.59
N VAL A 157 -0.38 -29.87 37.23
CA VAL A 157 -1.29 -28.89 37.82
C VAL A 157 -2.20 -28.42 36.71
N GLU A 158 -3.51 -28.50 36.92
CA GLU A 158 -4.49 -28.07 35.92
C GLU A 158 -4.95 -26.65 36.23
N VAL A 159 -4.91 -25.78 35.22
CA VAL A 159 -5.37 -24.39 35.30
C VAL A 159 -6.55 -24.24 34.37
N LEU A 160 -7.77 -24.15 34.93
CA LEU A 160 -8.99 -23.95 34.18
C LEU A 160 -9.30 -22.45 34.11
N TYR A 161 -9.45 -21.95 32.89
CA TYR A 161 -9.74 -20.56 32.58
C TYR A 161 -10.57 -20.46 31.30
N ASN A 162 -11.31 -19.36 31.15
CA ASN A 162 -12.14 -19.09 29.99
C ASN A 162 -11.45 -18.06 29.07
N VAL A 163 -11.04 -18.50 27.88
CA VAL A 163 -10.44 -17.61 26.86
C VAL A 163 -11.41 -16.51 26.41
N SER A 164 -12.72 -16.69 26.59
CA SER A 164 -13.72 -15.69 26.21
C SER A 164 -13.89 -14.57 27.27
N SER A 165 -13.30 -14.70 28.46
CA SER A 165 -13.33 -13.68 29.52
C SER A 165 -11.95 -13.06 29.71
N ASP A 166 -11.89 -11.74 29.64
CA ASP A 166 -10.66 -10.98 29.87
C ASP A 166 -10.18 -11.12 31.33
N GLU A 167 -11.10 -11.18 32.29
CA GLU A 167 -10.81 -11.39 33.72
C GLU A 167 -10.13 -12.74 33.96
N SER A 168 -10.63 -13.80 33.32
CA SER A 168 -10.09 -15.15 33.42
C SER A 168 -8.71 -15.30 32.76
N GLN A 169 -8.48 -14.61 31.63
CA GLN A 169 -7.15 -14.55 31.01
C GLN A 169 -6.13 -13.81 31.89
N ILE A 170 -6.54 -12.70 32.52
CA ILE A 170 -5.70 -11.96 33.47
C ILE A 170 -5.38 -12.85 34.69
N ALA A 171 -6.37 -13.58 35.21
CA ALA A 171 -6.22 -14.52 36.30
C ALA A 171 -5.19 -15.62 35.98
N MET A 172 -5.31 -16.23 34.81
CA MET A 172 -4.39 -17.26 34.31
C MET A 172 -2.95 -16.73 34.21
N SER A 173 -2.75 -15.53 33.66
CA SER A 173 -1.42 -14.91 33.56
C SER A 173 -0.78 -14.66 34.94
N ARG A 174 -1.58 -14.19 35.91
CA ARG A 174 -1.13 -14.00 37.30
C ARG A 174 -0.78 -15.33 37.98
N VAL A 175 -1.66 -16.34 37.88
CA VAL A 175 -1.47 -17.67 38.48
C VAL A 175 -0.25 -18.38 37.89
N THR A 176 -0.07 -18.35 36.57
CA THR A 176 1.08 -18.99 35.91
C THR A 176 2.41 -18.33 36.30
N THR A 177 2.43 -17.01 36.52
CA THR A 177 3.61 -16.29 37.04
C THR A 177 3.93 -16.74 38.48
N ILE A 178 2.92 -16.83 39.35
CA ILE A 178 3.07 -17.31 40.74
C ILE A 178 3.57 -18.76 40.77
N LEU A 179 2.94 -19.66 40.00
CA LEU A 179 3.35 -21.07 39.88
C LEU A 179 4.78 -21.19 39.32
N GLY A 180 5.18 -20.31 38.40
CA GLY A 180 6.53 -20.25 37.87
C GLY A 180 7.57 -19.97 38.96
N LYS A 181 7.35 -18.93 39.78
CA LYS A 181 8.22 -18.58 40.92
C LYS A 181 8.24 -19.68 41.98
N TRP A 182 7.08 -20.23 42.33
CA TRP A 182 6.98 -21.33 43.29
C TRP A 182 7.68 -22.59 42.81
N ARG A 183 7.54 -22.94 41.52
CA ARG A 183 8.27 -24.05 40.91
C ARG A 183 9.78 -23.85 41.02
N SER A 184 10.28 -22.64 40.73
CA SER A 184 11.71 -22.34 40.87
C SER A 184 12.18 -22.47 42.32
N ALA A 185 11.40 -22.01 43.30
CA ALA A 185 11.70 -22.17 44.72
C ALA A 185 11.70 -23.65 45.16
N TRP A 186 10.74 -24.45 44.69
CA TRP A 186 10.70 -25.88 44.98
C TRP A 186 11.89 -26.60 44.36
N VAL A 187 12.21 -26.35 43.08
CA VAL A 187 13.42 -26.88 42.44
C VAL A 187 14.67 -26.48 43.21
N GLY A 188 14.70 -25.23 43.69
CA GLY A 188 15.63 -24.68 44.67
C GLY A 188 15.88 -25.65 45.85
N GLN A 189 14.86 -25.81 46.67
CA GLN A 189 14.92 -26.61 47.89
C GLN A 189 15.27 -28.09 47.64
N SER A 190 14.76 -28.68 46.55
CA SER A 190 15.00 -30.08 46.20
C SER A 190 16.47 -30.35 45.83
N LEU A 191 17.13 -29.41 45.16
CA LEU A 191 18.53 -29.57 44.75
C LEU A 191 19.50 -29.31 45.91
N GLU A 192 19.21 -28.31 46.75
CA GLU A 192 19.96 -28.10 48.00
C GLU A 192 19.89 -29.33 48.92
N ALA A 193 18.70 -29.93 49.08
CA ALA A 193 18.51 -31.15 49.86
C ALA A 193 19.28 -32.35 49.27
N SER A 194 19.57 -32.33 47.96
CA SER A 194 20.33 -33.36 47.25
C SER A 194 21.85 -33.05 47.20
N GLY A 195 22.30 -31.95 47.81
CA GLY A 195 23.70 -31.52 47.80
C GLY A 195 24.21 -31.03 46.44
N ILE A 196 23.30 -30.70 45.53
CA ILE A 196 23.63 -30.20 44.18
C ILE A 196 23.72 -28.67 44.25
N ASP A 197 24.86 -28.13 43.83
CA ASP A 197 25.08 -26.68 43.77
C ASP A 197 24.15 -26.02 42.73
N MET A 198 23.40 -25.00 43.16
CA MET A 198 22.52 -24.19 42.30
C MET A 198 23.25 -23.59 41.10
N ALA A 199 24.55 -23.30 41.24
CA ALA A 199 25.37 -22.75 40.17
C ALA A 199 25.43 -23.67 38.93
N MET A 200 25.14 -24.98 39.06
CA MET A 200 25.09 -25.89 37.92
C MET A 200 23.82 -25.76 37.07
N LEU A 201 22.73 -25.19 37.60
CA LEU A 201 21.50 -24.95 36.83
C LEU A 201 21.54 -23.66 36.01
N GLU A 202 22.31 -22.67 36.47
CA GLU A 202 22.58 -21.42 35.77
C GLU A 202 24.05 -21.34 35.35
N PRO A 203 24.52 -22.23 34.46
CA PRO A 203 25.94 -22.37 34.11
C PRO A 203 26.56 -21.11 33.52
N PHE A 204 25.73 -20.16 33.08
CA PHE A 204 26.16 -18.86 32.62
C PHE A 204 25.04 -17.84 32.83
N GLN A 205 25.42 -16.63 33.21
CA GLN A 205 24.52 -15.49 33.24
C GLN A 205 24.65 -14.72 31.92
N TRP A 206 23.54 -14.58 31.20
CA TRP A 206 23.48 -13.71 30.05
C TRP A 206 23.62 -12.27 30.51
N LYS A 207 24.68 -11.58 30.07
CA LYS A 207 24.83 -10.15 30.26
C LYS A 207 24.44 -9.46 28.97
N ASP A 208 23.19 -9.02 28.88
CA ASP A 208 22.73 -8.15 27.80
C ASP A 208 23.43 -6.80 27.93
N VAL A 209 24.51 -6.61 27.17
CA VAL A 209 25.16 -5.31 27.04
C VAL A 209 24.44 -4.58 25.93
N ASP A 210 23.50 -3.70 26.29
CA ASP A 210 22.87 -2.80 25.33
C ASP A 210 23.93 -1.82 24.82
N LEU A 211 24.40 -2.05 23.59
CA LEU A 211 25.33 -1.17 22.87
C LEU A 211 24.60 0.03 22.22
N SER A 212 23.28 0.11 22.36
CA SER A 212 22.52 1.23 21.83
C SER A 212 22.81 2.50 22.64
N PRO A 213 22.96 3.66 21.99
CA PRO A 213 23.02 4.94 22.71
C PRO A 213 21.84 5.08 23.67
N GLU A 214 22.02 5.66 24.87
CA GLU A 214 21.03 5.82 25.97
C GLU A 214 19.64 6.40 25.59
N ARG A 215 19.43 6.79 24.31
CA ARG A 215 18.22 7.45 23.79
C ARG A 215 17.33 6.58 22.87
N THR A 216 17.63 5.31 22.61
CA THR A 216 17.13 4.65 21.38
C THR A 216 15.74 4.04 21.44
N ARG A 217 15.29 3.35 22.50
CA ARG A 217 13.98 2.67 22.46
C ARG A 217 12.82 3.66 22.34
N GLU A 218 12.88 4.74 23.12
CA GLU A 218 11.89 5.81 23.07
C GLU A 218 11.96 6.56 21.73
N ALA A 219 13.17 6.91 21.27
CA ALA A 219 13.36 7.60 20.00
C ALA A 219 12.93 6.76 18.79
N ALA A 220 13.08 5.43 18.82
CA ALA A 220 12.70 4.54 17.73
C ALA A 220 11.17 4.40 17.59
N PHE A 221 10.43 4.46 18.69
CA PHE A 221 8.96 4.52 18.62
C PHE A 221 8.51 5.87 18.02
N TRP A 222 9.07 6.97 18.53
CA TRP A 222 8.72 8.32 18.08
C TRP A 222 9.17 8.62 16.65
N SER A 223 10.29 8.07 16.18
CA SER A 223 10.79 8.22 14.80
C SER A 223 9.84 7.62 13.77
N LYS A 224 9.06 6.61 14.17
CA LYS A 224 8.04 5.98 13.35
C LYS A 224 6.69 6.68 13.50
N MET A 225 6.25 6.94 14.72
CA MET A 225 4.90 7.44 14.98
C MET A 225 4.69 8.91 14.59
N LEU A 226 5.64 9.81 14.87
CA LEU A 226 5.43 11.24 14.61
C LEU A 226 5.26 11.57 13.12
N PRO A 227 6.15 11.10 12.21
CA PRO A 227 5.98 11.40 10.79
C PRO A 227 4.69 10.81 10.22
N PHE A 228 4.29 9.63 10.71
CA PHE A 228 3.03 8.98 10.34
C PHE A 228 1.83 9.83 10.68
N ILE A 229 1.72 10.22 11.95
CA ILE A 229 0.61 11.04 12.44
C ILE A 229 0.56 12.38 11.69
N MET A 230 1.70 13.05 11.57
CA MET A 230 1.79 14.35 10.87
C MET A 230 1.33 14.25 9.43
N LEU A 231 1.72 13.19 8.72
CA LEU A 231 1.40 12.99 7.32
C LEU A 231 -0.08 12.66 7.10
N VAL A 232 -0.65 11.81 7.97
CA VAL A 232 -2.09 11.50 7.95
C VAL A 232 -2.91 12.78 8.21
N TRP A 233 -2.51 13.60 9.18
CA TRP A 233 -3.21 14.85 9.49
C TRP A 233 -3.00 15.96 8.48
N ALA A 234 -1.83 16.04 7.84
CA ALA A 234 -1.61 16.95 6.72
C ALA A 234 -2.57 16.62 5.58
N MET A 235 -2.76 15.33 5.30
CA MET A 235 -3.68 14.86 4.28
C MET A 235 -5.15 15.13 4.66
N THR A 236 -5.62 14.67 5.83
CA THR A 236 -7.02 14.87 6.25
C THR A 236 -7.36 16.35 6.44
N GLY A 237 -6.41 17.15 6.93
CA GLY A 237 -6.53 18.60 7.07
C GLY A 237 -6.62 19.34 5.73
N ALA A 238 -6.17 18.75 4.62
CA ALA A 238 -6.36 19.33 3.28
C ALA A 238 -7.74 19.00 2.69
N PHE A 239 -8.35 17.88 3.09
CA PHE A 239 -9.53 17.34 2.41
C PHE A 239 -10.79 18.16 2.67
N TYR A 240 -11.12 18.42 3.93
CA TYR A 240 -12.31 19.18 4.29
C TYR A 240 -12.31 20.59 3.67
N PRO A 241 -11.22 21.39 3.80
CA PRO A 241 -11.15 22.69 3.14
C PRO A 241 -11.24 22.59 1.62
N ALA A 242 -10.57 21.63 0.99
CA ALA A 242 -10.62 21.49 -0.47
C ALA A 242 -12.04 21.17 -0.98
N ILE A 243 -12.79 20.32 -0.26
CA ILE A 243 -14.18 20.02 -0.59
C ILE A 243 -15.04 21.27 -0.50
N ASP A 244 -14.97 21.99 0.64
CA ASP A 244 -15.84 23.14 0.88
C ASP A 244 -15.53 24.32 -0.07
N LEU A 245 -14.24 24.60 -0.29
CA LEU A 245 -13.76 25.69 -1.13
C LEU A 245 -14.00 25.50 -2.63
N VAL A 246 -14.29 24.27 -3.08
CA VAL A 246 -14.48 23.98 -4.51
C VAL A 246 -15.83 23.35 -4.76
N ALA A 247 -16.05 22.12 -4.28
CA ALA A 247 -17.30 21.41 -4.47
C ALA A 247 -18.45 22.09 -3.72
N GLY A 248 -18.20 22.60 -2.51
CA GLY A 248 -19.17 23.34 -1.72
C GLY A 248 -19.51 24.71 -2.32
N GLU A 249 -18.52 25.46 -2.83
CA GLU A 249 -18.79 26.71 -3.58
C GLU A 249 -19.55 26.47 -4.88
N LYS A 250 -19.25 25.38 -5.59
CA LYS A 250 -19.96 24.96 -6.81
C LYS A 250 -21.40 24.55 -6.51
N GLU A 251 -21.63 23.81 -5.43
CA GLU A 251 -22.98 23.46 -4.95
C GLU A 251 -23.81 24.70 -4.57
N ARG A 252 -23.15 25.74 -4.05
CA ARG A 252 -23.79 27.02 -3.65
C ARG A 252 -23.98 28.01 -4.80
N GLY A 253 -23.42 27.74 -5.98
CA GLY A 253 -23.45 28.68 -7.11
C GLY A 253 -22.54 29.92 -6.93
N THR A 254 -21.61 29.89 -5.97
CA THR A 254 -20.71 31.03 -5.69
C THR A 254 -19.42 30.97 -6.50
N LEU A 255 -19.04 29.78 -6.99
CA LEU A 255 -17.85 29.60 -7.81
C LEU A 255 -17.97 30.34 -9.15
N GLU A 256 -19.17 30.37 -9.74
CA GLU A 256 -19.46 31.08 -10.99
C GLU A 256 -19.24 32.58 -10.85
N THR A 257 -19.67 33.15 -9.73
CA THR A 257 -19.45 34.58 -9.44
C THR A 257 -17.97 34.93 -9.35
N LEU A 258 -17.15 34.03 -8.81
CA LEU A 258 -15.69 34.20 -8.74
C LEU A 258 -15.05 34.07 -10.13
N LEU A 259 -15.56 33.19 -10.99
CA LEU A 259 -15.08 33.03 -12.37
C LEU A 259 -15.47 34.21 -13.28
N CYS A 260 -16.52 34.96 -12.94
CA CYS A 260 -16.88 36.22 -13.63
C CYS A 260 -16.07 37.44 -13.15
N SER A 261 -15.28 37.30 -12.08
CA SER A 261 -14.41 38.37 -11.58
C SER A 261 -13.21 38.59 -12.52
N PRO A 262 -12.53 39.75 -12.49
CA PRO A 262 -11.36 40.03 -13.34
C PRO A 262 -10.09 39.26 -12.90
N ALA A 263 -10.23 38.14 -12.19
CA ALA A 263 -9.15 37.28 -11.74
C ALA A 263 -8.91 36.14 -12.74
N LEU A 264 -7.64 35.80 -12.98
CA LEU A 264 -7.27 34.67 -13.82
C LEU A 264 -7.60 33.35 -13.09
N ARG A 265 -7.95 32.31 -13.84
CA ARG A 265 -8.19 30.95 -13.29
C ARG A 265 -6.99 30.42 -12.50
N SER A 266 -5.77 30.75 -12.94
CA SER A 266 -4.54 30.43 -12.21
C SER A 266 -4.40 31.19 -10.89
N GLU A 267 -4.84 32.45 -10.82
CA GLU A 267 -4.83 33.24 -9.58
C GLU A 267 -5.80 32.65 -8.55
N ILE A 268 -6.98 32.23 -9.00
CA ILE A 268 -7.98 31.54 -8.16
C ILE A 268 -7.40 30.24 -7.59
N VAL A 269 -6.77 29.42 -8.42
CA VAL A 269 -6.17 28.15 -7.99
C VAL A 269 -5.07 28.37 -6.96
N TRP A 270 -4.16 29.33 -7.16
CA TRP A 270 -3.10 29.62 -6.19
C TRP A 270 -3.65 30.16 -4.86
N GLY A 271 -4.68 31.01 -4.90
CA GLY A 271 -5.33 31.53 -3.69
C GLY A 271 -5.99 30.42 -2.88
N LYS A 272 -6.78 29.56 -3.54
CA LYS A 272 -7.42 28.40 -2.91
C LYS A 272 -6.40 27.38 -2.40
N LEU A 273 -5.36 27.07 -3.18
CA LEU A 273 -4.29 26.16 -2.77
C LEU A 273 -3.59 26.65 -1.50
N GLY A 274 -3.26 27.94 -1.43
CA GLY A 274 -2.64 28.52 -0.23
C GLY A 274 -3.51 28.40 1.01
N ALA A 275 -4.83 28.59 0.87
CA ALA A 275 -5.78 28.44 1.97
C ALA A 275 -5.85 26.99 2.47
N VAL A 276 -6.06 26.03 1.55
CA VAL A 276 -6.08 24.60 1.89
C VAL A 276 -4.77 24.15 2.53
N ALA A 277 -3.62 24.56 1.99
CA ALA A 277 -2.31 24.22 2.54
C ALA A 277 -2.10 24.78 3.95
N SER A 278 -2.57 26.01 4.22
CA SER A 278 -2.50 26.61 5.55
C SER A 278 -3.33 25.83 6.58
N PHE A 279 -4.54 25.41 6.23
CA PHE A 279 -5.39 24.58 7.10
C PHE A 279 -4.83 23.18 7.31
N SER A 280 -4.31 22.56 6.25
CA SER A 280 -3.59 21.29 6.32
C SER A 280 -2.42 21.36 7.30
N MET A 281 -1.58 22.38 7.18
CA MET A 281 -0.46 22.61 8.10
C MET A 281 -0.97 22.83 9.52
N LEU A 282 -1.92 23.74 9.72
CA LEU A 282 -2.48 24.05 11.03
C LEU A 282 -3.01 22.78 11.73
N THR A 283 -3.74 21.94 11.00
CA THR A 283 -4.24 20.65 11.51
C THR A 283 -3.11 19.77 12.01
N ALA A 284 -2.08 19.55 11.19
CA ALA A 284 -0.96 18.69 11.55
C ALA A 284 -0.19 19.26 12.77
N ILE A 285 0.05 20.57 12.80
CA ILE A 285 0.75 21.25 13.90
C ILE A 285 -0.03 21.14 15.21
N LEU A 286 -1.33 21.42 15.19
CA LEU A 286 -2.19 21.30 16.37
C LEU A 286 -2.24 19.86 16.90
N ASN A 287 -2.23 18.88 16.01
CA ASN A 287 -2.17 17.46 16.37
C ASN A 287 -0.85 17.07 17.03
N ALA A 288 0.29 17.44 16.43
CA ALA A 288 1.59 17.22 17.06
C ALA A 288 1.69 17.90 18.42
N GLY A 289 1.17 19.12 18.55
CA GLY A 289 1.09 19.84 19.82
C GLY A 289 0.23 19.12 20.86
N SER A 290 -0.96 18.63 20.48
CA SER A 290 -1.83 17.86 21.38
C SER A 290 -1.18 16.56 21.82
N MET A 291 -0.51 15.86 20.90
CA MET A 291 0.20 14.63 21.20
C MET A 291 1.36 14.87 22.18
N LEU A 292 2.17 15.91 21.96
CA LEU A 292 3.23 16.33 22.89
C LEU A 292 2.72 16.51 24.32
N VAL A 293 1.63 17.27 24.46
CA VAL A 293 1.01 17.56 25.76
C VAL A 293 0.47 16.26 26.37
N THR A 294 -0.23 15.44 25.59
CA THR A 294 -0.82 14.18 26.05
C THR A 294 0.25 13.19 26.50
N SER A 295 1.32 13.01 25.74
CA SER A 295 2.42 12.10 26.07
C SER A 295 3.11 12.50 27.36
N TYR A 296 3.29 13.81 27.59
CA TYR A 296 3.82 14.33 28.84
C TYR A 296 2.96 13.92 30.06
N PHE A 297 1.63 13.99 29.95
CA PHE A 297 0.71 13.66 31.05
C PHE A 297 0.43 12.17 31.22
N VAL A 298 0.29 11.42 30.12
CA VAL A 298 -0.14 10.02 30.12
C VAL A 298 1.03 9.10 30.46
N VAL A 299 2.20 9.31 29.85
CA VAL A 299 3.32 8.36 30.03
C VAL A 299 3.98 8.47 31.40
N GLN A 300 3.97 9.66 32.03
CA GLN A 300 4.38 9.77 33.44
C GLN A 300 3.51 8.93 34.39
N ARG A 301 2.31 8.53 33.97
CA ARG A 301 1.33 7.79 34.79
C ARG A 301 1.14 6.34 34.36
N ILE A 302 1.32 6.00 33.09
CA ILE A 302 1.29 4.63 32.58
C ILE A 302 2.73 4.14 32.38
N GLY A 303 3.33 3.55 33.41
CA GLY A 303 4.48 2.67 33.22
C GLY A 303 4.00 1.34 32.64
N VAL A 304 3.95 1.19 31.32
CA VAL A 304 3.70 -0.13 30.70
C VAL A 304 4.99 -0.95 30.81
N GLY A 305 5.00 -1.98 31.67
CA GLY A 305 6.08 -2.97 31.70
C GLY A 305 7.44 -2.47 32.20
N GLY A 306 7.48 -1.44 33.06
CA GLY A 306 8.73 -0.96 33.68
C GLY A 306 9.64 -0.10 32.79
N ALA A 307 9.29 0.11 31.52
CA ALA A 307 9.98 1.05 30.63
C ALA A 307 9.13 2.31 30.45
N ALA A 308 9.61 3.46 30.93
CA ALA A 308 8.99 4.75 30.62
C ALA A 308 9.17 5.03 29.12
N ILE A 309 8.11 5.45 28.42
CA ILE A 309 8.25 6.03 27.07
C ILE A 309 8.46 7.53 27.27
N GLY A 310 9.71 7.95 27.38
CA GLY A 310 10.07 9.36 27.52
C GLY A 310 9.45 10.27 26.46
N ALA A 311 9.46 11.57 26.78
CA ALA A 311 8.82 12.59 25.96
C ALA A 311 9.42 12.63 24.54
N PRO A 312 8.61 12.99 23.53
CA PRO A 312 9.12 13.12 22.17
C PRO A 312 10.29 14.12 22.10
N PRO A 313 11.38 13.80 21.39
CA PRO A 313 12.53 14.69 21.27
C PRO A 313 12.21 15.96 20.46
N LEU A 314 12.64 17.13 20.95
CA LEU A 314 12.34 18.44 20.34
C LEU A 314 13.01 18.69 18.98
N VAL A 315 14.25 18.24 18.80
CA VAL A 315 15.02 18.47 17.56
C VAL A 315 14.38 17.77 16.35
N PRO A 316 13.98 16.49 16.43
CA PRO A 316 13.21 15.80 15.39
C PRO A 316 11.90 16.50 14.98
N MET A 317 11.26 17.21 15.91
CA MET A 317 10.04 17.96 15.59
C MET A 317 10.29 19.13 14.65
N LEU A 318 11.44 19.80 14.77
CA LEU A 318 11.82 20.87 13.83
C LEU A 318 11.92 20.35 12.39
N TRP A 319 12.52 19.17 12.21
CA TRP A 319 12.60 18.52 10.89
C TRP A 319 11.22 18.11 10.36
N LEU A 320 10.32 17.67 11.23
CA LEU A 320 8.93 17.40 10.87
C LEU A 320 8.19 18.65 10.37
N PHE A 321 8.40 19.81 11.00
CA PHE A 321 7.81 21.06 10.53
C PHE A 321 8.31 21.47 9.13
N VAL A 322 9.61 21.30 8.88
CA VAL A 322 10.19 21.56 7.55
C VAL A 322 9.57 20.63 6.51
N ALA A 323 9.41 19.35 6.85
CA ALA A 323 8.82 18.36 5.96
C ALA A 323 7.32 18.55 5.71
N LEU A 324 6.62 19.12 6.69
CA LEU A 324 5.18 19.36 6.62
C LEU A 324 4.82 20.31 5.47
N ILE A 325 5.62 21.34 5.22
CA ILE A 325 5.32 22.36 4.21
C ILE A 325 5.10 21.76 2.80
N PRO A 326 6.09 21.04 2.20
CA PRO A 326 5.90 20.47 0.87
C PRO A 326 4.82 19.38 0.84
N LEU A 327 4.64 18.61 1.92
CA LEU A 327 3.62 17.56 2.00
C LEU A 327 2.20 18.13 2.07
N SER A 328 1.98 19.17 2.88
CA SER A 328 0.71 19.89 2.95
C SER A 328 0.38 20.53 1.60
N CYS A 329 1.34 21.14 0.92
CA CYS A 329 1.14 21.66 -0.44
C CYS A 329 0.77 20.56 -1.44
N LEU A 330 1.44 19.41 -1.38
CA LEU A 330 1.17 18.27 -2.26
C LEU A 330 -0.25 17.72 -2.06
N PHE A 331 -0.64 17.42 -0.83
CA PHE A 331 -1.99 16.91 -0.55
C PHE A 331 -3.07 17.95 -0.83
N SER A 332 -2.80 19.23 -0.59
CA SER A 332 -3.73 20.31 -0.94
C SER A 332 -3.95 20.43 -2.44
N ALA A 333 -2.89 20.34 -3.24
CA ALA A 333 -2.99 20.39 -4.69
C ALA A 333 -3.77 19.18 -5.26
N LEU A 334 -3.48 17.98 -4.76
CA LEU A 334 -4.21 16.77 -5.12
C LEU A 334 -5.68 16.85 -4.70
N ALA A 335 -5.95 17.28 -3.47
CA ALA A 335 -7.31 17.37 -2.96
C ALA A 335 -8.13 18.41 -3.73
N LEU A 336 -7.55 19.57 -4.07
CA LEU A 336 -8.19 20.62 -4.86
C LEU A 336 -8.51 20.13 -6.29
N ALA A 337 -7.58 19.41 -6.91
CA ALA A 337 -7.79 18.86 -8.25
C ALA A 337 -8.92 17.82 -8.29
N VAL A 338 -8.99 16.93 -7.30
CA VAL A 338 -10.05 15.92 -7.17
C VAL A 338 -11.39 16.58 -6.82
N ALA A 339 -11.41 17.52 -5.87
CA ALA A 339 -12.62 18.21 -5.45
C ALA A 339 -13.26 19.04 -6.58
N ALA A 340 -12.45 19.58 -7.50
CA ALA A 340 -12.94 20.29 -8.68
C ALA A 340 -13.83 19.44 -9.60
N MET A 341 -13.64 18.12 -9.58
CA MET A 341 -14.46 17.19 -10.38
C MET A 341 -15.84 16.94 -9.78
N ALA A 342 -16.02 17.17 -8.48
CA ALA A 342 -17.29 16.93 -7.80
C ALA A 342 -18.33 18.03 -8.11
N ARG A 343 -19.61 17.67 -8.03
CA ARG A 343 -20.72 18.62 -8.15
C ARG A 343 -21.24 19.09 -6.80
N SER A 344 -21.12 18.25 -5.78
CA SER A 344 -21.55 18.52 -4.42
C SER A 344 -20.47 18.17 -3.41
N SER A 345 -20.59 18.72 -2.20
CA SER A 345 -19.71 18.41 -1.08
C SER A 345 -19.70 16.90 -0.76
N LYS A 346 -20.85 16.22 -0.93
CA LYS A 346 -20.99 14.77 -0.74
C LYS A 346 -20.21 13.98 -1.80
N GLU A 347 -20.32 14.35 -3.07
CA GLU A 347 -19.53 13.73 -4.15
C GLU A 347 -18.03 13.97 -3.96
N GLY A 348 -17.64 15.15 -3.50
CA GLY A 348 -16.26 15.50 -3.19
C GLY A 348 -15.63 14.54 -2.16
N GLN A 349 -16.39 14.17 -1.13
CA GLN A 349 -15.96 13.17 -0.15
C GLN A 349 -15.69 11.81 -0.80
N TYR A 350 -16.60 11.32 -1.65
CA TYR A 350 -16.42 10.04 -2.33
C TYR A 350 -15.23 10.05 -3.31
N TYR A 351 -14.99 11.16 -4.00
CA TYR A 351 -13.86 11.27 -4.95
C TYR A 351 -12.51 11.33 -4.24
N LEU A 352 -12.46 11.83 -3.01
CA LEU A 352 -11.24 11.85 -2.19
C LEU A 352 -10.91 10.51 -1.51
N MET A 353 -11.86 9.57 -1.40
CA MET A 353 -11.61 8.25 -0.82
C MET A 353 -10.56 7.42 -1.60
N PRO A 354 -10.61 7.33 -2.95
CA PRO A 354 -9.53 6.70 -3.72
C PRO A 354 -8.16 7.33 -3.48
N LEU A 355 -8.11 8.66 -3.30
CA LEU A 355 -6.86 9.35 -2.96
C LEU A 355 -6.32 8.85 -1.62
N MET A 356 -7.17 8.69 -0.59
CA MET A 356 -6.78 8.05 0.69
C MET A 356 -6.27 6.63 0.51
N MET A 357 -6.96 5.83 -0.30
CA MET A 357 -6.58 4.42 -0.50
C MET A 357 -5.20 4.28 -1.14
N VAL A 358 -4.80 5.24 -1.98
CA VAL A 358 -3.46 5.24 -2.60
C VAL A 358 -2.41 5.79 -1.64
N THR A 359 -2.72 6.85 -0.88
CA THR A 359 -1.75 7.50 -0.01
C THR A 359 -1.49 6.72 1.27
N LEU A 360 -2.50 6.07 1.85
CA LEU A 360 -2.37 5.35 3.13
C LEU A 360 -1.31 4.24 3.09
N PRO A 361 -1.25 3.36 2.06
CA PRO A 361 -0.14 2.41 1.91
C PRO A 361 1.23 3.10 1.84
N LEU A 362 1.36 4.22 1.12
CA LEU A 362 2.63 4.96 1.01
C LEU A 362 3.10 5.51 2.37
N VAL A 363 2.15 5.87 3.24
CA VAL A 363 2.40 6.33 4.61
C VAL A 363 2.71 5.16 5.56
N LEU A 364 2.14 3.97 5.31
CA LEU A 364 2.35 2.76 6.12
C LEU A 364 3.66 2.03 5.79
N LEU A 365 4.13 2.08 4.54
CA LEU A 365 5.36 1.40 4.11
C LEU A 365 6.57 1.68 5.03
N PRO A 366 6.87 2.92 5.44
CA PRO A 366 7.97 3.24 6.36
C PRO A 366 7.82 2.66 7.78
N MET A 367 6.64 2.16 8.15
CA MET A 367 6.38 1.51 9.44
C MET A 367 6.83 0.06 9.47
N LEU A 368 6.96 -0.57 8.30
CA LEU A 368 7.41 -1.95 8.21
C LEU A 368 8.86 -2.08 8.67
N PRO A 369 9.19 -3.17 9.41
CA PRO A 369 10.57 -3.47 9.75
C PRO A 369 11.40 -3.70 8.48
N GLY A 370 12.67 -3.29 8.49
CA GLY A 370 13.58 -3.41 7.34
C GLY A 370 13.48 -2.30 6.29
N MET A 371 12.44 -1.45 6.33
CA MET A 371 12.33 -0.29 5.45
C MET A 371 13.17 0.88 5.98
N ASN A 372 14.32 1.11 5.33
CA ASN A 372 15.25 2.21 5.63
C ASN A 372 15.37 3.18 4.45
N LEU A 373 15.97 4.34 4.71
CA LEU A 373 16.26 5.33 3.67
C LEU A 373 17.34 4.78 2.73
N SER A 374 16.99 4.61 1.45
CA SER A 374 17.89 4.16 0.39
C SER A 374 17.58 4.91 -0.91
N ALA A 375 18.42 4.77 -1.93
CA ALA A 375 18.19 5.38 -3.23
C ALA A 375 16.82 4.97 -3.82
N GLY A 376 16.44 3.69 -3.70
CA GLY A 376 15.14 3.18 -4.16
C GLY A 376 13.96 3.71 -3.35
N THR A 377 14.01 3.61 -2.01
CA THR A 377 12.88 4.06 -1.17
C THR A 377 12.69 5.57 -1.20
N SER A 378 13.76 6.33 -1.49
CA SER A 378 13.73 7.78 -1.69
C SER A 378 12.98 8.21 -2.96
N LEU A 379 12.88 7.33 -3.98
CA LEU A 379 12.14 7.59 -5.22
C LEU A 379 10.63 7.43 -5.06
N ILE A 380 10.18 6.78 -3.98
CA ILE A 380 8.76 6.53 -3.72
C ILE A 380 8.13 7.84 -3.19
N PRO A 381 7.14 8.43 -3.90
CA PRO A 381 6.48 9.65 -3.45
C PRO A 381 5.90 9.49 -2.05
N VAL A 382 5.98 10.54 -1.23
CA VAL A 382 5.51 10.58 0.17
C VAL A 382 6.34 9.68 1.12
N THR A 383 6.55 8.41 0.79
CA THR A 383 7.36 7.44 1.54
C THR A 383 8.81 7.91 1.70
N GLY A 384 9.44 8.43 0.63
CA GLY A 384 10.81 8.94 0.69
C GLY A 384 10.96 10.10 1.67
N MET A 385 9.99 11.02 1.69
CA MET A 385 9.97 12.14 2.64
C MET A 385 9.80 11.66 4.08
N PHE A 386 8.93 10.67 4.29
CA PHE A 386 8.77 10.04 5.59
C PHE A 386 10.08 9.43 6.08
N LEU A 387 10.72 8.59 5.26
CA LEU A 387 11.95 7.89 5.62
C LEU A 387 13.10 8.86 5.86
N LEU A 388 13.16 9.96 5.11
CA LEU A 388 14.11 11.04 5.33
C LEU A 388 13.92 11.66 6.71
N VAL A 389 12.69 12.01 7.08
CA VAL A 389 12.41 12.57 8.41
C VAL A 389 12.69 11.55 9.50
N ARG A 390 12.30 10.29 9.31
CA ARG A 390 12.60 9.20 10.25
C ARG A 390 14.10 9.03 10.46
N ALA A 391 14.91 9.02 9.39
CA ALA A 391 16.37 8.94 9.48
C ALA A 391 16.97 10.16 10.21
N LEU A 392 16.45 11.37 9.97
CA LEU A 392 16.82 12.58 10.71
C LEU A 392 16.44 12.48 12.20
N VAL A 393 15.27 11.90 12.53
CA VAL A 393 14.84 11.65 13.92
C VAL A 393 15.77 10.65 14.62
N GLU A 394 16.18 9.61 13.90
CA GLU A 394 17.10 8.58 14.37
C GLU A 394 18.56 9.06 14.46
N GLY A 395 18.85 10.31 14.06
CA GLY A 395 20.19 10.91 14.11
C GLY A 395 21.12 10.47 12.97
N GLN A 396 20.60 9.81 11.93
CA GLN A 396 21.35 9.35 10.76
C GLN A 396 21.51 10.49 9.74
N TYR A 397 22.25 11.53 10.12
CA TYR A 397 22.41 12.74 9.30
C TYR A 397 23.19 12.49 8.00
N SER A 398 24.18 11.59 8.02
CA SER A 398 24.97 11.25 6.82
C SER A 398 24.10 10.65 5.72
N GLU A 399 23.32 9.62 6.06
CA GLU A 399 22.40 8.95 5.14
C GLU A 399 21.31 9.91 4.65
N SER A 400 20.80 10.76 5.56
CA SER A 400 19.77 11.75 5.23
C SER A 400 20.26 12.78 4.23
N MET A 401 21.48 13.30 4.40
CA MET A 401 22.07 14.29 3.49
C MET A 401 22.37 13.71 2.11
N LEU A 402 22.81 12.44 2.03
CA LEU A 402 23.08 11.75 0.77
C LEU A 402 21.81 11.63 -0.10
N HIS A 403 20.68 11.29 0.53
CA HIS A 403 19.42 11.01 -0.17
C HIS A 403 18.50 12.24 -0.28
N PHE A 404 18.79 13.34 0.44
CA PHE A 404 18.00 14.57 0.43
C PHE A 404 17.72 15.12 -0.99
N PRO A 405 18.70 15.25 -1.90
CA PRO A 405 18.44 15.80 -3.24
C PRO A 405 17.44 14.96 -4.04
N LEU A 406 17.49 13.64 -3.87
CA LEU A 406 16.61 12.71 -4.56
C LEU A 406 15.17 12.83 -4.04
N VAL A 407 14.99 12.81 -2.71
CA VAL A 407 13.68 12.99 -2.06
C VAL A 407 13.08 14.36 -2.41
N PHE A 408 13.91 15.40 -2.39
CA PHE A 408 13.50 16.76 -2.74
C PHE A 408 13.05 16.83 -4.20
N GLY A 409 13.82 16.27 -5.13
CA GLY A 409 13.49 16.23 -6.56
C GLY A 409 12.16 15.53 -6.85
N VAL A 410 11.93 14.38 -6.22
CA VAL A 410 10.67 13.62 -6.34
C VAL A 410 9.50 14.42 -5.76
N THR A 411 9.66 14.97 -4.56
CA THR A 411 8.60 15.72 -3.88
C THR A 411 8.21 16.99 -4.66
N VAL A 412 9.19 17.75 -5.14
CA VAL A 412 8.96 18.93 -5.99
C VAL A 412 8.34 18.54 -7.32
N GLY A 413 8.79 17.44 -7.94
CA GLY A 413 8.21 16.92 -9.17
C GLY A 413 6.74 16.52 -9.01
N CYS A 414 6.41 15.78 -7.96
CA CYS A 414 5.03 15.41 -7.62
C CYS A 414 4.17 16.64 -7.34
N LEU A 415 4.69 17.61 -6.58
CA LEU A 415 3.99 18.86 -6.30
C LEU A 415 3.71 19.65 -7.59
N TRP A 416 4.71 19.78 -8.47
CA TRP A 416 4.56 20.45 -9.75
C TRP A 416 3.49 19.77 -10.63
N LEU A 417 3.48 18.44 -10.69
CA LEU A 417 2.45 17.68 -11.39
C LEU A 417 1.06 17.89 -10.79
N ALA A 418 0.94 17.83 -9.45
CA ALA A 418 -0.33 18.01 -8.76
C ALA A 418 -0.92 19.41 -8.95
N VAL A 419 -0.09 20.46 -8.82
CA VAL A 419 -0.51 21.86 -9.06
C VAL A 419 -0.90 22.08 -10.51
N THR A 420 -0.13 21.53 -11.45
CA THR A 420 -0.45 21.61 -12.89
C THR A 420 -1.76 20.91 -13.20
N TRP A 421 -2.03 19.77 -12.56
CA TRP A 421 -3.29 19.05 -12.70
C TRP A 421 -4.46 19.84 -12.13
N ALA A 422 -4.32 20.41 -10.92
CA ALA A 422 -5.33 21.28 -10.32
C ALA A 422 -5.65 22.47 -11.24
N LYS A 423 -4.63 23.17 -11.75
CA LYS A 423 -4.80 24.28 -12.70
C LYS A 423 -5.61 23.87 -13.93
N ARG A 424 -5.26 22.73 -14.55
CA ARG A 424 -5.97 22.21 -15.73
C ARG A 424 -7.44 21.86 -15.45
N GLN A 425 -7.78 21.40 -14.24
CA GLN A 425 -9.18 21.15 -13.88
C GLN A 425 -10.00 22.44 -13.87
N PHE A 426 -9.45 23.52 -13.30
CA PHE A 426 -10.10 24.84 -13.29
C PHE A 426 -10.15 25.48 -14.68
N GLU A 427 -9.23 25.16 -15.58
CA GLU A 427 -9.29 25.60 -16.98
C GLU A 427 -10.34 24.85 -17.81
N ASN A 428 -10.76 23.65 -17.39
CA ASN A 428 -11.71 22.83 -18.12
C ASN A 428 -13.17 23.11 -17.71
N GLU A 429 -13.91 23.79 -18.58
CA GLU A 429 -15.32 24.13 -18.35
C GLU A 429 -16.22 22.90 -18.24
N ALA A 430 -15.91 21.81 -18.93
CA ALA A 430 -16.69 20.58 -18.82
C ALA A 430 -16.59 19.96 -17.42
N VAL A 431 -15.48 20.19 -16.70
CA VAL A 431 -15.31 19.71 -15.32
C VAL A 431 -16.01 20.65 -14.34
N LEU A 432 -15.87 21.96 -14.56
CA LEU A 432 -16.52 22.98 -13.72
C LEU A 432 -18.05 23.00 -13.88
N PHE A 433 -18.59 22.71 -15.07
CA PHE A 433 -20.01 22.90 -15.40
C PHE A 433 -20.72 21.66 -15.98
N GLY A 434 -20.00 20.57 -16.26
CA GLY A 434 -20.59 19.39 -16.90
C GLY A 434 -21.45 18.58 -15.93
N GLY A 435 -22.78 18.73 -16.01
CA GLY A 435 -23.64 17.88 -15.18
C GLY A 435 -25.15 17.99 -15.23
N GLN A 436 -25.79 18.39 -16.33
CA GLN A 436 -27.26 18.43 -16.38
C GLN A 436 -27.96 17.08 -16.66
N GLU A 437 -27.25 15.98 -16.94
CA GLU A 437 -27.91 14.69 -17.18
C GLU A 437 -28.03 13.86 -15.90
N GLN A 438 -29.26 13.65 -15.44
CA GLN A 438 -29.60 12.68 -14.39
C GLN A 438 -29.38 11.27 -14.93
N TRP A 439 -28.60 10.46 -14.20
CA TRP A 439 -28.26 9.11 -14.61
C TRP A 439 -29.43 8.15 -14.38
N GLU A 440 -30.06 7.68 -15.45
CA GLU A 440 -31.06 6.61 -15.39
C GLU A 440 -30.43 5.26 -15.77
N PHE A 441 -30.35 4.32 -14.81
CA PHE A 441 -29.74 3.00 -15.01
C PHE A 441 -30.33 2.22 -16.19
N GLY A 442 -31.66 2.26 -16.36
CA GLY A 442 -32.35 1.56 -17.45
C GLY A 442 -32.04 2.12 -18.83
N ALA A 443 -31.92 3.44 -18.96
CA ALA A 443 -31.51 4.10 -20.20
C ALA A 443 -30.03 3.81 -20.51
N TRP A 444 -29.18 3.80 -19.48
CA TRP A 444 -27.76 3.49 -19.60
C TRP A 444 -27.49 2.07 -20.12
N VAL A 445 -28.18 1.05 -19.60
CA VAL A 445 -28.05 -0.34 -20.08
C VAL A 445 -28.51 -0.47 -21.54
N LYS A 446 -29.63 0.17 -21.91
CA LYS A 446 -30.10 0.20 -23.30
C LYS A 446 -29.11 0.89 -24.23
N HIS A 447 -28.51 2.00 -23.81
CA HIS A 447 -27.49 2.72 -24.57
C HIS A 447 -26.22 1.87 -24.77
N LEU A 448 -25.78 1.13 -23.75
CA LEU A 448 -24.65 0.21 -23.81
C LEU A 448 -24.81 -0.89 -24.87
N TRP A 449 -26.04 -1.40 -25.05
CA TRP A 449 -26.31 -2.43 -26.06
C TRP A 449 -26.57 -1.84 -27.45
N ARG A 450 -27.27 -0.70 -27.53
CA ARG A 450 -27.66 -0.08 -28.81
C ARG A 450 -26.51 0.63 -29.50
N ASP A 451 -25.67 1.33 -28.74
CA ASP A 451 -24.63 2.22 -29.26
C ASP A 451 -23.24 1.55 -29.24
N ARG A 452 -23.21 0.21 -29.44
CA ARG A 452 -21.98 -0.57 -29.56
C ARG A 452 -21.16 -0.08 -30.75
N GLN A 453 -19.86 0.06 -30.52
CA GLN A 453 -18.91 0.52 -31.52
C GLN A 453 -17.96 -0.62 -31.92
N PRO A 454 -17.24 -0.52 -33.06
CA PRO A 454 -16.27 -1.54 -33.48
C PRO A 454 -15.09 -1.72 -32.52
N VAL A 455 -14.83 -0.70 -31.70
CA VAL A 455 -13.74 -0.64 -30.72
C VAL A 455 -14.29 -0.02 -29.43
N ALA A 456 -13.78 -0.47 -28.29
CA ALA A 456 -14.13 0.02 -26.97
C ALA A 456 -14.01 1.55 -26.84
N THR A 457 -14.83 2.15 -25.99
CA THR A 457 -14.67 3.56 -25.61
C THR A 457 -13.54 3.73 -24.59
N THR A 458 -13.04 4.95 -24.43
CA THR A 458 -12.01 5.27 -23.44
C THR A 458 -12.44 4.90 -22.01
N ALA A 459 -13.71 5.11 -21.65
CA ALA A 459 -14.26 4.70 -20.36
C ALA A 459 -14.28 3.17 -20.18
N GLN A 460 -14.69 2.44 -21.22
CA GLN A 460 -14.69 0.97 -21.21
C GLN A 460 -13.27 0.40 -21.09
N ALA A 461 -12.27 1.04 -21.72
CA ALA A 461 -10.87 0.66 -21.59
C ALA A 461 -10.35 0.82 -20.14
N TYR A 462 -10.62 1.97 -19.50
CA TYR A 462 -10.27 2.18 -18.09
C TYR A 462 -10.99 1.19 -17.17
N ALA A 463 -12.28 0.95 -17.41
CA ALA A 463 -13.07 0.00 -16.63
C ALA A 463 -12.52 -1.44 -16.75
N CYS A 464 -12.19 -1.88 -17.96
CA CYS A 464 -11.63 -3.22 -18.19
C CYS A 464 -10.31 -3.40 -17.45
N GLY A 465 -9.38 -2.46 -17.60
CA GLY A 465 -8.10 -2.56 -16.91
C GLY A 465 -8.25 -2.43 -15.38
N ALA A 466 -9.20 -1.62 -14.87
CA ALA A 466 -9.49 -1.56 -13.44
C ALA A 466 -10.05 -2.91 -12.92
N ILE A 467 -10.97 -3.55 -13.66
CA ILE A 467 -11.50 -4.88 -13.33
C ILE A 467 -10.37 -5.90 -13.27
N ILE A 468 -9.47 -5.92 -14.25
CA ILE A 468 -8.31 -6.83 -14.27
C ILE A 468 -7.42 -6.59 -13.06
N LEU A 469 -7.06 -5.34 -12.75
CA LEU A 469 -6.19 -5.03 -11.62
C LEU A 469 -6.82 -5.40 -10.27
N VAL A 470 -8.12 -5.12 -10.09
CA VAL A 470 -8.87 -5.50 -8.89
C VAL A 470 -8.99 -7.02 -8.76
N ALA A 471 -9.29 -7.71 -9.86
CA ALA A 471 -9.38 -9.17 -9.90
C ALA A 471 -8.03 -9.82 -9.54
N LEU A 472 -6.92 -9.30 -10.07
CA LEU A 472 -5.58 -9.76 -9.71
C LEU A 472 -5.21 -9.45 -8.26
N PHE A 473 -5.60 -8.29 -7.73
CA PHE A 473 -5.40 -7.95 -6.32
C PHE A 473 -6.09 -8.95 -5.39
N PHE A 474 -7.39 -9.18 -5.59
CA PHE A 474 -8.13 -10.16 -4.79
C PHE A 474 -7.67 -11.60 -5.06
N GLY A 475 -7.26 -11.92 -6.29
CA GLY A 475 -6.67 -13.22 -6.64
C GLY A 475 -5.38 -13.49 -5.86
N ARG A 476 -4.53 -12.49 -5.67
CA ARG A 476 -3.33 -12.59 -4.82
C ARG A 476 -3.68 -12.67 -3.35
N LEU A 477 -4.65 -11.89 -2.87
CA LEU A 477 -5.08 -11.92 -1.48
C LEU A 477 -5.69 -13.28 -1.10
N ALA A 478 -6.41 -13.91 -2.04
CA ALA A 478 -6.96 -15.25 -1.86
C ALA A 478 -5.89 -16.35 -1.95
N ALA A 479 -4.76 -16.10 -2.61
CA ALA A 479 -3.62 -17.00 -2.66
C ALA A 479 -2.79 -16.86 -1.38
N THR A 480 -3.09 -17.67 -0.36
CA THR A 480 -2.43 -17.62 0.95
C THR A 480 -0.99 -18.17 0.94
N ALA A 481 -0.64 -19.00 -0.04
CA ALA A 481 0.70 -19.54 -0.24
C ALA A 481 0.95 -19.85 -1.72
N VAL A 482 2.22 -19.86 -2.12
CA VAL A 482 2.63 -20.36 -3.44
C VAL A 482 2.55 -21.90 -3.42
N PRO A 483 1.87 -22.55 -4.37
CA PRO A 483 1.78 -24.01 -4.39
C PRO A 483 3.15 -24.67 -4.53
N ASP A 484 3.38 -25.75 -3.77
CA ASP A 484 4.63 -26.50 -3.79
C ASP A 484 4.71 -27.52 -4.94
N ASP A 485 3.61 -27.75 -5.67
CA ASP A 485 3.50 -28.72 -6.75
C ASP A 485 3.29 -28.07 -8.13
N LEU A 486 3.75 -28.76 -9.18
CA LEU A 486 3.65 -28.27 -10.56
C LEU A 486 2.18 -28.08 -11.01
N ALA A 487 1.24 -28.91 -10.53
CA ALA A 487 -0.16 -28.77 -10.90
C ALA A 487 -0.80 -27.55 -10.23
N GLY A 488 -0.46 -27.28 -8.96
CA GLY A 488 -0.79 -26.05 -8.25
C GLY A 488 -0.26 -24.80 -8.96
N ILE A 489 1.03 -24.77 -9.32
CA ILE A 489 1.63 -23.67 -10.08
C ILE A 489 0.93 -23.48 -11.43
N THR A 490 0.64 -24.57 -12.14
CA THR A 490 -0.07 -24.52 -13.42
C THR A 490 -1.47 -23.93 -13.26
N LYS A 491 -2.23 -24.36 -12.26
CA LYS A 491 -3.56 -23.81 -11.95
C LYS A 491 -3.48 -22.32 -11.59
N MET A 492 -2.50 -21.92 -10.79
CA MET A 492 -2.27 -20.52 -10.42
C MET A 492 -2.02 -19.64 -11.66
N ILE A 493 -1.11 -20.07 -12.54
CA ILE A 493 -0.80 -19.36 -13.78
C ILE A 493 -2.03 -19.32 -14.70
N LEU A 494 -2.68 -20.46 -14.96
CA LEU A 494 -3.85 -20.51 -15.84
C LEU A 494 -5.02 -19.67 -15.31
N ASN A 495 -5.29 -19.72 -14.01
CA ASN A 495 -6.35 -18.93 -13.40
C ASN A 495 -6.08 -17.43 -13.52
N SER A 496 -4.85 -16.99 -13.24
CA SER A 496 -4.48 -15.58 -13.39
C SER A 496 -4.56 -15.11 -14.85
N GLN A 497 -4.05 -15.91 -15.79
CA GLN A 497 -3.95 -15.51 -17.21
C GLN A 497 -5.29 -15.64 -17.95
N LEU A 498 -5.91 -16.81 -17.91
CA LEU A 498 -7.19 -17.05 -18.61
C LEU A 498 -8.35 -16.43 -17.82
N GLY A 499 -8.42 -16.67 -16.51
CA GLY A 499 -9.53 -16.26 -15.66
C GLY A 499 -9.53 -14.77 -15.33
N LEU A 500 -8.41 -14.22 -14.84
CA LEU A 500 -8.39 -12.86 -14.29
C LEU A 500 -7.98 -11.78 -15.32
N ILE A 501 -7.24 -12.14 -16.37
CA ILE A 501 -6.76 -11.19 -17.40
C ILE A 501 -7.58 -11.32 -18.70
N LEU A 502 -7.58 -12.49 -19.33
CA LEU A 502 -8.21 -12.66 -20.64
C LEU A 502 -9.74 -12.63 -20.57
N THR A 503 -10.36 -13.28 -19.57
CA THR A 503 -11.82 -13.37 -19.48
C THR A 503 -12.51 -12.00 -19.40
N PRO A 504 -12.10 -11.04 -18.56
CA PRO A 504 -12.70 -9.71 -18.55
C PRO A 504 -12.60 -9.01 -19.91
N ALA A 505 -11.45 -9.09 -20.58
CA ALA A 505 -11.23 -8.48 -21.89
C ALA A 505 -12.12 -9.11 -22.97
N LEU A 506 -12.23 -10.44 -23.01
CA LEU A 506 -13.10 -11.15 -23.95
C LEU A 506 -14.58 -10.87 -23.68
N LEU A 507 -15.02 -10.96 -22.43
CA LEU A 507 -16.40 -10.71 -22.03
C LEU A 507 -16.81 -9.29 -22.41
N MET A 508 -16.01 -8.29 -22.07
CA MET A 508 -16.27 -6.90 -22.45
C MET A 508 -16.20 -6.71 -23.96
N SER A 509 -15.30 -7.39 -24.68
CA SER A 509 -15.28 -7.33 -26.14
C SER A 509 -16.55 -7.90 -26.76
N VAL A 510 -17.09 -8.99 -26.24
CA VAL A 510 -18.35 -9.60 -26.74
C VAL A 510 -19.56 -8.72 -26.38
N MET A 511 -19.60 -8.19 -25.16
CA MET A 511 -20.76 -7.46 -24.63
C MET A 511 -20.82 -6.00 -25.08
N LEU A 512 -19.68 -5.35 -25.35
CA LEU A 512 -19.61 -3.89 -25.53
C LEU A 512 -19.18 -3.44 -26.92
N THR A 513 -18.70 -4.36 -27.77
CA THR A 513 -18.22 -4.02 -29.12
C THR A 513 -18.94 -4.80 -30.21
N THR A 514 -18.97 -4.27 -31.43
CA THR A 514 -19.59 -4.95 -32.59
C THR A 514 -18.63 -5.93 -33.28
N SER A 515 -17.32 -5.80 -33.07
CA SER A 515 -16.30 -6.62 -33.71
C SER A 515 -15.18 -7.00 -32.74
N ILE A 516 -15.19 -8.25 -32.28
CA ILE A 516 -14.14 -8.79 -31.40
C ILE A 516 -12.76 -8.66 -32.05
N ARG A 517 -12.66 -8.95 -33.34
CA ARG A 517 -11.40 -8.88 -34.09
C ARG A 517 -10.82 -7.46 -34.12
N SER A 518 -11.66 -6.46 -34.32
CA SER A 518 -11.23 -5.05 -34.35
C SER A 518 -10.91 -4.52 -32.97
N SER A 519 -11.74 -4.88 -31.98
CA SER A 519 -11.57 -4.55 -30.57
C SER A 519 -10.27 -5.10 -29.99
N LEU A 520 -9.94 -6.36 -30.26
CA LEU A 520 -8.70 -7.02 -29.84
C LEU A 520 -7.50 -6.75 -30.77
N ARG A 521 -7.69 -5.97 -31.84
CA ARG A 521 -6.65 -5.63 -32.84
C ARG A 521 -5.97 -6.86 -33.45
N VAL A 522 -6.71 -7.92 -33.70
CA VAL A 522 -6.22 -9.13 -34.38
C VAL A 522 -6.25 -8.91 -35.89
N ARG A 523 -5.20 -8.28 -36.41
CA ARG A 523 -5.01 -7.98 -37.83
C ARG A 523 -3.70 -8.59 -38.32
N TRP A 524 -3.66 -9.05 -39.57
CA TRP A 524 -2.40 -9.49 -40.17
C TRP A 524 -1.53 -8.26 -40.44
N PRO A 525 -0.34 -8.14 -39.81
CA PRO A 525 0.58 -7.05 -40.10
C PRO A 525 1.31 -7.33 -41.42
N HIS A 526 2.10 -6.35 -41.88
CA HIS A 526 3.07 -6.60 -42.95
C HIS A 526 3.97 -7.78 -42.56
N TRP A 527 4.15 -8.76 -43.46
CA TRP A 527 4.72 -10.06 -43.12
C TRP A 527 6.13 -9.99 -42.51
N PHE A 528 6.95 -9.03 -42.92
CA PHE A 528 8.28 -8.77 -42.32
C PHE A 528 8.24 -8.29 -40.86
N SER A 529 7.09 -7.80 -40.39
CA SER A 529 6.92 -7.33 -39.00
C SER A 529 6.96 -8.47 -37.98
N LEU A 530 6.59 -9.69 -38.38
CA LEU A 530 6.61 -10.86 -37.51
C LEU A 530 8.05 -11.33 -37.21
N PRO A 531 8.91 -11.63 -38.20
CA PRO A 531 10.30 -11.99 -37.93
C PRO A 531 11.08 -10.83 -37.31
N MET A 532 10.76 -9.58 -37.66
CA MET A 532 11.41 -8.43 -37.01
C MET A 532 11.02 -8.27 -35.54
N ALA A 533 9.79 -8.64 -35.15
CA ALA A 533 9.38 -8.64 -33.74
C ALA A 533 10.15 -9.69 -32.93
N VAL A 534 10.36 -10.89 -33.51
CA VAL A 534 11.19 -11.93 -32.89
C VAL A 534 12.65 -11.47 -32.78
N ALA A 535 13.21 -10.92 -33.86
CA ALA A 535 14.57 -10.38 -33.87
C ALA A 535 14.75 -9.26 -32.84
N LEU A 536 13.78 -8.35 -32.72
CA LEU A 536 13.75 -7.33 -31.69
C LEU A 536 13.72 -7.94 -30.29
N GLY A 537 12.90 -8.98 -30.05
CA GLY A 537 12.86 -9.69 -28.77
C GLY A 537 14.20 -10.31 -28.37
N VAL A 538 14.86 -11.00 -29.30
CA VAL A 538 16.18 -11.60 -29.06
C VAL A 538 17.25 -10.55 -28.77
N THR A 539 17.27 -9.47 -29.54
CA THR A 539 18.34 -8.45 -29.47
C THR A 539 18.15 -7.47 -28.33
N LEU A 540 16.90 -7.25 -27.88
CA LEU A 540 16.59 -6.39 -26.74
C LEU A 540 16.68 -7.12 -25.39
N HIS A 541 16.59 -8.46 -25.37
CA HIS A 541 16.60 -9.24 -24.13
C HIS A 541 17.84 -8.97 -23.24
N PRO A 542 19.08 -8.82 -23.75
CA PRO A 542 20.23 -8.45 -22.93
C PRO A 542 20.06 -7.10 -22.22
N LEU A 543 19.49 -6.10 -22.91
CA LEU A 543 19.19 -4.79 -22.32
C LEU A 543 18.08 -4.89 -21.27
N TYR A 544 17.07 -5.74 -21.50
CA TYR A 544 16.00 -6.00 -20.54
C TYR A 544 16.55 -6.65 -19.24
N LEU A 545 17.48 -7.61 -19.35
CA LEU A 545 18.13 -8.18 -18.15
C LEU A 545 19.02 -7.18 -17.43
N ALA A 546 19.76 -6.34 -18.16
CA ALA A 546 20.56 -5.28 -17.56
C ALA A 546 19.68 -4.27 -16.79
N LEU A 547 18.52 -3.91 -17.36
CA LEU A 547 17.51 -3.10 -16.68
C LEU A 547 16.99 -3.80 -15.42
N GLY A 548 16.66 -5.10 -15.50
CA GLY A 548 16.22 -5.89 -14.36
C GLY A 548 17.22 -5.89 -13.20
N ARG A 549 18.51 -6.11 -13.48
CA ARG A 549 19.58 -6.06 -12.46
C ARG A 549 19.78 -4.68 -11.87
N TRP A 550 19.68 -3.63 -12.69
CA TRP A 550 19.75 -2.26 -12.18
C TRP A 550 18.57 -1.94 -11.25
N ILE A 551 17.37 -2.42 -11.57
CA ILE A 551 16.19 -2.30 -10.72
C ILE A 551 16.37 -3.10 -9.42
N GLU A 552 16.86 -4.33 -9.49
CA GLU A 552 17.14 -5.17 -8.31
C GLU A 552 18.21 -4.56 -7.39
N TYR A 553 19.26 -3.99 -7.97
CA TYR A 553 20.27 -3.23 -7.23
C TYR A 553 19.66 -2.00 -6.52
N THR A 554 18.71 -1.33 -7.17
CA THR A 554 18.04 -0.13 -6.62
C THR A 554 16.97 -0.49 -5.58
N TYR A 555 16.28 -1.62 -5.78
CA TYR A 555 15.20 -2.15 -4.95
C TYR A 555 15.51 -3.62 -4.59
N PRO A 556 16.37 -3.85 -3.58
CA PRO A 556 16.80 -5.20 -3.22
C PRO A 556 15.63 -6.04 -2.71
N VAL A 557 15.62 -7.32 -3.08
CA VAL A 557 14.64 -8.30 -2.58
C VAL A 557 15.04 -8.73 -1.17
N SER A 558 14.09 -8.74 -0.24
CA SER A 558 14.39 -9.18 1.13
C SER A 558 14.71 -10.67 1.17
N ALA A 559 15.52 -11.10 2.14
CA ALA A 559 15.89 -12.50 2.29
C ALA A 559 14.66 -13.40 2.50
N GLU A 560 13.65 -12.89 3.21
CA GLU A 560 12.38 -13.55 3.48
C GLU A 560 11.56 -13.70 2.19
N ALA A 561 11.49 -12.64 1.36
CA ALA A 561 10.80 -12.68 0.08
C ALA A 561 11.46 -13.68 -0.88
N LEU A 562 12.80 -13.71 -0.91
CA LEU A 562 13.54 -14.69 -1.71
C LEU A 562 13.27 -16.12 -1.20
N GLN A 563 13.24 -16.33 0.12
CA GLN A 563 12.93 -17.62 0.72
C GLN A 563 11.50 -18.08 0.39
N ALA A 564 10.53 -17.17 0.39
CA ALA A 564 9.15 -17.46 -0.01
C ALA A 564 9.01 -17.86 -1.49
N MET A 565 9.92 -17.41 -2.36
CA MET A 565 9.93 -17.75 -3.79
C MET A 565 10.74 -19.02 -4.12
N ARG A 566 11.55 -19.56 -3.20
CA ARG A 566 12.39 -20.75 -3.45
C ARG A 566 11.60 -21.95 -3.96
N PRO A 567 10.46 -22.37 -3.35
CA PRO A 567 9.71 -23.53 -3.85
C PRO A 567 9.26 -23.36 -5.31
N PHE A 568 8.87 -22.13 -5.68
CA PHE A 568 8.52 -21.80 -7.06
C PHE A 568 9.71 -21.92 -8.01
N LEU A 569 10.87 -21.36 -7.63
CA LEU A 569 12.08 -21.42 -8.45
C LEU A 569 12.55 -22.86 -8.67
N ASP A 570 12.53 -23.69 -7.63
CA ASP A 570 12.93 -25.09 -7.70
C ASP A 570 12.00 -25.89 -8.63
N GLN A 571 10.69 -25.65 -8.58
CA GLN A 571 9.72 -26.28 -9.49
C GLN A 571 9.92 -25.81 -10.94
N VAL A 572 10.22 -24.53 -11.15
CA VAL A 572 10.51 -23.99 -12.50
C VAL A 572 11.79 -24.59 -13.07
N GLU A 573 12.79 -24.91 -12.25
CA GLU A 573 14.05 -25.52 -12.72
C GLU A 573 13.88 -27.01 -13.06
N THR A 574 13.07 -27.74 -12.28
CA THR A 574 12.89 -29.20 -12.43
C THR A 574 11.84 -29.61 -13.47
N ALA A 575 10.85 -28.76 -13.76
CA ALA A 575 9.78 -29.08 -14.71
C ALA A 575 10.29 -29.30 -16.16
N PRO A 576 9.51 -29.94 -17.06
CA PRO A 576 9.88 -30.04 -18.47
C PRO A 576 10.01 -28.65 -19.11
N TRP A 577 11.11 -28.40 -19.84
CA TRP A 577 11.41 -27.07 -20.40
C TRP A 577 10.28 -26.52 -21.28
N TYR A 578 9.72 -27.36 -22.15
CA TYR A 578 8.60 -26.98 -23.03
C TYR A 578 7.36 -26.56 -22.24
N SER A 579 7.08 -27.20 -21.10
CA SER A 579 5.95 -26.84 -20.23
C SER A 579 6.15 -25.45 -19.61
N ILE A 580 7.37 -25.13 -19.17
CA ILE A 580 7.71 -23.81 -18.62
C ILE A 580 7.61 -22.72 -19.69
N VAL A 581 8.15 -22.95 -20.89
CA VAL A 581 8.02 -21.99 -21.99
C VAL A 581 6.55 -21.78 -22.36
N PHE A 582 5.74 -22.84 -22.39
CA PHE A 582 4.32 -22.73 -22.66
C PHE A 582 3.58 -21.93 -21.57
N LEU A 583 3.76 -22.30 -20.30
CA LEU A 583 3.03 -21.71 -19.16
C LEU A 583 3.49 -20.28 -18.83
N MET A 584 4.79 -20.00 -18.89
CA MET A 584 5.36 -18.73 -18.42
C MET A 584 5.74 -17.76 -19.54
N ALA A 585 5.82 -18.21 -20.80
CA ALA A 585 6.07 -17.32 -21.93
C ALA A 585 4.87 -17.22 -22.88
N PHE A 586 4.37 -18.35 -23.39
CA PHE A 586 3.33 -18.33 -24.42
C PHE A 586 1.97 -17.87 -23.89
N ILE A 587 1.47 -18.48 -22.81
CA ILE A 587 0.15 -18.14 -22.25
C ILE A 587 0.08 -16.66 -21.82
N PRO A 588 1.04 -16.12 -21.04
CA PRO A 588 1.03 -14.70 -20.68
C PRO A 588 1.11 -13.78 -21.90
N ALA A 589 2.01 -14.08 -22.86
CA ALA A 589 2.15 -13.27 -24.06
C ALA A 589 0.84 -13.19 -24.87
N VAL A 590 0.05 -14.26 -24.93
CA VAL A 590 -1.25 -14.21 -25.61
C VAL A 590 -2.29 -13.46 -24.77
N CYS A 591 -2.45 -13.83 -23.50
CA CYS A 591 -3.52 -13.29 -22.64
C CYS A 591 -3.34 -11.80 -22.37
N GLU A 592 -2.13 -11.42 -21.98
CA GLU A 592 -1.81 -10.04 -21.60
C GLU A 592 -1.81 -9.13 -22.82
N GLU A 593 -1.27 -9.55 -23.97
CA GLU A 593 -1.29 -8.71 -25.16
C GLU A 593 -2.70 -8.52 -25.73
N LEU A 594 -3.56 -9.55 -25.70
CA LEU A 594 -4.96 -9.39 -26.11
C LEU A 594 -5.74 -8.45 -25.18
N ALA A 595 -5.49 -8.50 -23.87
CA ALA A 595 -6.14 -7.61 -22.91
C ALA A 595 -5.60 -6.17 -23.00
N PHE A 596 -4.28 -5.99 -22.84
CA PHE A 596 -3.66 -4.68 -22.73
C PHE A 596 -3.46 -4.00 -24.09
N ARG A 597 -2.90 -4.68 -25.10
CA ARG A 597 -2.61 -4.10 -26.44
C ARG A 597 -3.75 -4.27 -27.41
N GLY A 598 -4.60 -5.28 -27.21
CA GLY A 598 -5.87 -5.43 -27.88
C GLY A 598 -6.92 -4.49 -27.29
N PHE A 599 -7.74 -4.98 -26.37
CA PHE A 599 -8.95 -4.31 -25.90
C PHE A 599 -8.69 -2.91 -25.31
N ILE A 600 -7.81 -2.81 -24.31
CA ILE A 600 -7.60 -1.57 -23.55
C ILE A 600 -6.93 -0.51 -24.44
N PHE A 601 -5.81 -0.84 -25.09
CA PHE A 601 -5.07 0.09 -25.94
C PHE A 601 -5.91 0.57 -27.13
N ALA A 602 -6.74 -0.29 -27.74
CA ALA A 602 -7.63 0.11 -28.83
C ALA A 602 -8.61 1.23 -28.40
N GLY A 603 -9.21 1.13 -27.21
CA GLY A 603 -10.13 2.15 -26.70
C GLY A 603 -9.46 3.46 -26.28
N LEU A 604 -8.18 3.41 -25.86
CA LEU A 604 -7.42 4.60 -25.48
C LEU A 604 -6.86 5.39 -26.67
N VAL A 605 -6.47 4.71 -27.76
CA VAL A 605 -5.91 5.39 -28.95
C VAL A 605 -6.96 6.20 -29.71
N ARG A 606 -8.24 5.82 -29.64
CA ARG A 606 -9.34 6.42 -30.42
C ARG A 606 -9.50 7.95 -30.24
N GLN A 607 -9.25 8.48 -29.04
CA GLN A 607 -9.43 9.91 -28.72
C GLN A 607 -8.15 10.75 -28.92
N GLY A 608 -7.22 10.33 -29.78
CA GLY A 608 -6.03 11.13 -30.16
C GLY A 608 -4.88 11.10 -29.14
N GLY A 609 -5.08 10.54 -27.96
CA GLY A 609 -4.05 10.43 -26.90
C GLY A 609 -3.05 9.29 -27.11
N ARG A 610 -2.31 9.25 -28.23
CA ARG A 610 -1.37 8.14 -28.55
C ARG A 610 -0.35 7.86 -27.45
N LEU A 611 0.31 8.92 -26.96
CA LEU A 611 1.29 8.83 -25.87
C LEU A 611 0.61 8.39 -24.56
N ARG A 612 -0.55 8.99 -24.26
CA ARG A 612 -1.35 8.61 -23.08
C ARG A 612 -1.75 7.15 -23.12
N ALA A 613 -2.20 6.64 -24.27
CA ALA A 613 -2.56 5.24 -24.44
C ALA A 613 -1.36 4.33 -24.15
N MET A 614 -0.19 4.62 -24.74
CA MET A 614 1.03 3.82 -24.51
C MET A 614 1.43 3.80 -23.03
N VAL A 615 1.52 4.98 -22.40
CA VAL A 615 1.95 5.09 -21.00
C VAL A 615 0.93 4.44 -20.06
N VAL A 616 -0.36 4.73 -20.21
CA VAL A 616 -1.40 4.16 -19.34
C VAL A 616 -1.44 2.64 -19.46
N THR A 617 -1.46 2.08 -20.68
CA THR A 617 -1.48 0.62 -20.83
C THR A 617 -0.21 -0.05 -20.32
N ALA A 618 0.95 0.60 -20.49
CA ALA A 618 2.23 0.08 -19.98
C ALA A 618 2.29 0.08 -18.45
N LEU A 619 1.72 1.10 -17.79
CA LEU A 619 1.61 1.13 -16.34
C LEU A 619 0.64 0.07 -15.82
N MET A 620 -0.54 -0.07 -16.44
CA MET A 620 -1.50 -1.12 -16.05
C MET A 620 -0.91 -2.52 -16.21
N PHE A 621 -0.16 -2.75 -17.29
CA PHE A 621 0.58 -3.97 -17.55
C PHE A 621 1.72 -4.21 -16.52
N GLY A 622 2.42 -3.15 -16.09
CA GLY A 622 3.42 -3.29 -15.02
C GLY A 622 2.77 -3.66 -13.68
N ILE A 623 1.73 -2.94 -13.28
CA ILE A 623 1.01 -3.15 -12.00
C ILE A 623 0.40 -4.56 -11.93
N SER A 624 -0.04 -5.11 -13.07
CA SER A 624 -0.59 -6.47 -13.12
C SER A 624 0.40 -7.57 -12.74
N HIS A 625 1.71 -7.30 -12.64
CA HIS A 625 2.71 -8.28 -12.19
C HIS A 625 2.81 -8.38 -10.65
N GLY A 626 2.49 -7.32 -9.91
CA GLY A 626 2.37 -7.36 -8.44
C GLY A 626 3.67 -7.36 -7.63
N PHE A 627 4.79 -7.58 -8.28
CA PHE A 627 6.11 -7.46 -7.67
C PHE A 627 6.78 -6.18 -8.17
N LEU A 628 7.24 -5.31 -7.28
CA LEU A 628 7.67 -3.95 -7.61
C LEU A 628 8.74 -3.93 -8.72
N GLN A 629 9.77 -4.75 -8.57
CA GLN A 629 10.89 -4.84 -9.50
C GLN A 629 10.42 -5.26 -10.89
N GLN A 630 9.56 -6.29 -10.94
CA GLN A 630 8.98 -6.76 -12.18
C GLN A 630 8.01 -5.75 -12.79
N SER A 631 7.22 -5.04 -11.97
CA SER A 631 6.31 -3.99 -12.42
C SER A 631 7.04 -2.86 -13.13
N ILE A 632 8.18 -2.40 -12.60
CA ILE A 632 8.99 -1.35 -13.23
C ILE A 632 9.55 -1.85 -14.58
N ALA A 633 10.18 -3.04 -14.59
CA ALA A 633 10.76 -3.61 -15.80
C ALA A 633 9.70 -3.86 -16.90
N ALA A 634 8.56 -4.45 -16.51
CA ALA A 634 7.44 -4.74 -17.39
C ALA A 634 6.78 -3.46 -17.92
N SER A 635 6.70 -2.38 -17.14
CA SER A 635 6.22 -1.08 -17.63
C SER A 635 7.15 -0.50 -18.70
N CYS A 636 8.48 -0.56 -18.50
CA CYS A 636 9.44 -0.09 -19.51
C CYS A 636 9.32 -0.88 -20.82
N MET A 637 9.33 -2.21 -20.74
CA MET A 637 9.08 -3.07 -21.91
C MET A 637 7.70 -2.79 -22.51
N GLY A 638 6.71 -2.54 -21.66
CA GLY A 638 5.35 -2.32 -22.07
C GLY A 638 5.11 -1.06 -22.90
N VAL A 639 5.93 -0.02 -22.70
CA VAL A 639 5.95 1.18 -23.55
C VAL A 639 6.43 0.83 -24.95
N LEU A 640 7.51 0.04 -25.08
CA LEU A 640 8.02 -0.40 -26.37
C LEU A 640 7.01 -1.27 -27.12
N ILE A 641 6.42 -2.26 -26.44
CA ILE A 641 5.39 -3.13 -27.04
C ILE A 641 4.18 -2.28 -27.46
N GLY A 642 3.76 -1.31 -26.64
CA GLY A 642 2.68 -0.36 -26.99
C GLY A 642 3.02 0.49 -28.22
N TRP A 643 4.29 0.88 -28.39
CA TRP A 643 4.76 1.58 -29.58
C TRP A 643 4.75 0.68 -30.83
N VAL A 644 5.18 -0.57 -30.72
CA VAL A 644 5.07 -1.57 -31.80
C VAL A 644 3.60 -1.81 -32.17
N ALA A 645 2.69 -1.89 -31.20
CA ALA A 645 1.25 -2.01 -31.43
C ALA A 645 0.70 -0.80 -32.19
N LEU A 646 1.16 0.41 -31.86
CA LEU A 646 0.77 1.65 -32.54
C LEU A 646 1.25 1.71 -33.99
N ARG A 647 2.48 1.26 -34.25
CA ARG A 647 3.10 1.23 -35.59
C ARG A 647 2.46 0.17 -36.50
N THR A 648 2.27 -1.03 -35.98
CA THR A 648 1.80 -2.17 -36.77
C THR A 648 0.28 -2.27 -36.87
N GLY A 649 -0.46 -1.60 -35.99
CA GLY A 649 -1.91 -1.73 -35.94
C GLY A 649 -2.41 -3.09 -35.43
N SER A 650 -1.51 -3.97 -34.99
CA SER A 650 -1.79 -5.37 -34.70
C SER A 650 -1.19 -5.81 -33.36
N VAL A 651 -1.90 -6.73 -32.69
CA VAL A 651 -1.42 -7.40 -31.49
C VAL A 651 -0.43 -8.54 -31.79
N LEU A 652 -0.39 -9.08 -33.02
CA LEU A 652 0.44 -10.26 -33.35
C LEU A 652 1.96 -10.02 -33.18
N PRO A 653 2.54 -8.90 -33.69
CA PRO A 653 3.95 -8.60 -33.42
C PRO A 653 4.25 -8.40 -31.93
N CYS A 654 3.26 -7.92 -31.16
CA CYS A 654 3.37 -7.70 -29.73
C CYS A 654 3.44 -9.04 -28.98
N ILE A 655 2.57 -9.99 -29.33
CA ILE A 655 2.58 -11.37 -28.79
C ILE A 655 3.94 -12.02 -29.06
N LEU A 656 4.47 -11.93 -30.28
CA LEU A 656 5.76 -12.53 -30.61
C LEU A 656 6.91 -11.88 -29.85
N LEU A 657 6.97 -10.55 -29.80
CA LEU A 657 8.00 -9.82 -29.06
C LEU A 657 8.00 -10.20 -27.56
N HIS A 658 6.82 -10.21 -26.95
CA HIS A 658 6.64 -10.56 -25.54
C HIS A 658 6.98 -12.05 -25.29
N PHE A 659 6.45 -12.96 -26.11
CA PHE A 659 6.75 -14.39 -26.04
C PHE A 659 8.25 -14.66 -26.13
N THR A 660 8.94 -14.07 -27.12
CA THR A 660 10.38 -14.26 -27.30
C THR A 660 11.17 -13.76 -26.10
N SER A 661 10.81 -12.59 -25.55
CA SER A 661 11.47 -12.06 -24.35
C SER A 661 11.31 -13.00 -23.15
N ASN A 662 10.08 -13.42 -22.84
CA ASN A 662 9.82 -14.29 -21.69
C ASN A 662 10.42 -15.69 -21.89
N ALA A 663 10.34 -16.24 -23.12
CA ALA A 663 10.92 -17.53 -23.44
C ALA A 663 12.43 -17.52 -23.24
N LEU A 664 13.13 -16.45 -23.61
CA LEU A 664 14.56 -16.29 -23.32
C LEU A 664 14.83 -16.19 -21.82
N SER A 665 14.05 -15.40 -21.08
CA SER A 665 14.22 -15.23 -19.63
C SER A 665 14.11 -16.56 -18.88
N VAL A 666 13.08 -17.36 -19.15
CA VAL A 666 12.89 -18.66 -18.47
C VAL A 666 13.83 -19.77 -18.96
N SER A 667 14.42 -19.61 -20.16
CA SER A 667 15.31 -20.61 -20.74
C SER A 667 16.78 -20.37 -20.42
N MET A 668 17.17 -19.17 -19.97
CA MET A 668 18.57 -18.77 -19.89
C MET A 668 19.44 -19.65 -18.98
N SER A 669 18.93 -20.02 -17.80
CA SER A 669 19.63 -20.94 -16.89
C SER A 669 19.90 -22.31 -17.56
N ARG A 670 18.87 -22.88 -18.20
CA ARG A 670 18.96 -24.19 -18.87
C ARG A 670 19.81 -24.17 -20.13
N LEU A 671 19.76 -23.08 -20.90
CA LEU A 671 20.58 -22.90 -22.11
C LEU A 671 22.07 -22.88 -21.78
N THR A 672 22.44 -22.34 -20.62
CA THR A 672 23.84 -22.32 -20.19
C THR A 672 24.31 -23.72 -19.76
N ASN A 673 23.41 -24.55 -19.22
CA ASN A 673 23.72 -25.92 -18.80
C ASN A 673 23.68 -26.96 -19.92
N SER A 674 23.08 -26.64 -21.08
CA SER A 674 22.80 -27.61 -22.16
C SER A 674 24.00 -27.98 -23.03
N ARG A 675 25.19 -27.40 -22.78
CA ARG A 675 26.45 -27.64 -23.53
C ARG A 675 26.29 -27.61 -25.06
N LEU A 676 25.35 -26.82 -25.58
CA LEU A 676 25.17 -26.67 -27.03
C LEU A 676 26.39 -25.94 -27.64
N PRO A 677 26.94 -26.43 -28.76
CA PRO A 677 28.13 -25.83 -29.36
C PRO A 677 27.85 -24.38 -29.79
N GLY A 678 28.68 -23.45 -29.32
CA GLY A 678 28.59 -22.02 -29.66
C GLY A 678 27.72 -21.17 -28.74
N ILE A 679 27.00 -21.73 -27.76
CA ILE A 679 26.25 -20.92 -26.77
C ILE A 679 27.18 -20.06 -25.92
N ASP A 680 28.39 -20.53 -25.63
CA ASP A 680 29.39 -19.81 -24.83
C ASP A 680 29.82 -18.46 -25.45
N LEU A 681 29.60 -18.28 -26.77
CA LEU A 681 29.80 -17.00 -27.47
C LEU A 681 28.76 -15.94 -27.09
N PHE A 682 27.59 -16.38 -26.60
CA PHE A 682 26.46 -15.52 -26.27
C PHE A 682 26.24 -15.41 -24.77
N ILE A 683 26.33 -16.51 -24.02
CA ILE A 683 25.96 -16.58 -22.59
C ILE A 683 27.09 -17.22 -21.79
N THR A 684 27.31 -16.74 -20.57
CA THR A 684 28.26 -17.29 -19.61
C THR A 684 27.66 -17.36 -18.21
N THR A 685 28.11 -18.30 -17.38
CA THR A 685 27.69 -18.41 -15.98
C THR A 685 28.62 -17.61 -15.07
N THR A 686 28.04 -16.74 -14.26
CA THR A 686 28.73 -16.01 -13.18
C THR A 686 28.21 -16.48 -11.81
N GLN A 687 28.81 -16.00 -10.72
CA GLN A 687 28.33 -16.30 -9.36
C GLN A 687 26.88 -15.85 -9.13
N ASP A 688 26.45 -14.80 -9.83
CA ASP A 688 25.09 -14.24 -9.75
C ASP A 688 24.13 -14.83 -10.82
N GLY A 689 24.53 -15.94 -11.47
CA GLY A 689 23.75 -16.64 -12.48
C GLY A 689 24.19 -16.38 -13.92
N ALA A 690 23.32 -16.70 -14.89
CA ALA A 690 23.62 -16.60 -16.31
C ALA A 690 23.61 -15.14 -16.81
N VAL A 691 24.65 -14.75 -17.55
CA VAL A 691 24.85 -13.39 -18.08
C VAL A 691 25.20 -13.46 -19.57
N TYR A 692 24.78 -12.47 -20.35
CA TYR A 692 25.23 -12.34 -21.73
C TYR A 692 26.70 -11.91 -21.81
N GLN A 693 27.43 -12.46 -22.77
CA GLN A 693 28.79 -12.04 -23.08
C GLN A 693 28.82 -10.56 -23.49
N PRO A 694 29.84 -9.78 -23.08
CA PRO A 694 29.92 -8.34 -23.39
C PRO A 694 29.88 -8.03 -24.91
N LEU A 695 30.49 -8.89 -25.72
CA LEU A 695 30.51 -8.72 -27.18
C LEU A 695 29.12 -8.88 -27.79
N TRP A 696 28.35 -9.88 -27.35
CA TRP A 696 26.95 -10.04 -27.77
C TRP A 696 26.09 -8.87 -27.29
N PHE A 697 26.26 -8.41 -26.05
CA PHE A 697 25.53 -7.27 -25.50
C PHE A 697 25.69 -6.01 -26.36
N LEU A 698 26.92 -5.70 -26.80
CA LEU A 698 27.18 -4.55 -27.68
C LEU A 698 26.57 -4.73 -29.08
N MET A 699 26.73 -5.91 -29.69
CA MET A 699 26.15 -6.20 -31.01
C MET A 699 24.62 -6.17 -30.98
N SER A 700 24.02 -6.69 -29.91
CA SER A 700 22.56 -6.75 -29.76
C SER A 700 21.94 -5.36 -29.67
N ILE A 701 22.63 -4.37 -29.08
CA ILE A 701 22.18 -2.97 -29.09
C ILE A 701 22.08 -2.43 -30.53
N GLY A 702 23.12 -2.62 -31.36
CA GLY A 702 23.11 -2.17 -32.76
C GLY A 702 22.01 -2.83 -33.60
N LEU A 703 21.80 -4.14 -33.40
CA LEU A 703 20.73 -4.89 -34.05
C LEU A 703 19.34 -4.46 -33.56
N ALA A 704 19.18 -4.22 -32.26
CA ALA A 704 17.92 -3.73 -31.69
C ALA A 704 17.56 -2.35 -32.24
N ILE A 705 18.53 -1.44 -32.37
CA ILE A 705 18.32 -0.13 -33.02
C ILE A 705 17.84 -0.31 -34.45
N THR A 706 18.45 -1.23 -35.21
CA THR A 706 18.02 -1.52 -36.59
C THR A 706 16.57 -2.02 -36.65
N CYS A 707 16.19 -2.92 -35.73
CA CYS A 707 14.83 -3.42 -35.63
C CYS A 707 13.84 -2.30 -35.27
N VAL A 708 14.19 -1.44 -34.31
CA VAL A 708 13.37 -0.27 -33.94
C VAL A 708 13.25 0.70 -35.13
N MET A 709 14.32 0.96 -35.87
CA MET A 709 14.29 1.80 -37.06
C MET A 709 13.35 1.23 -38.12
N TYR A 710 13.34 -0.08 -38.35
CA TYR A 710 12.34 -0.72 -39.23
C TYR A 710 10.90 -0.45 -38.77
N PHE A 711 10.58 -0.63 -37.49
CA PHE A 711 9.23 -0.32 -36.99
C PHE A 711 8.90 1.17 -37.07
N ALA A 712 9.91 2.05 -37.01
CA ALA A 712 9.74 3.49 -37.14
C ALA A 712 9.41 3.92 -38.58
N THR A 713 9.84 3.16 -39.61
CA THR A 713 9.50 3.44 -41.01
C THR A 713 8.08 3.01 -41.38
N LEU A 714 7.45 2.13 -40.58
CA LEU A 714 6.05 1.77 -40.77
C LEU A 714 5.14 2.98 -40.47
N ARG A 715 4.31 3.34 -41.45
CA ARG A 715 3.24 4.33 -41.26
C ARG A 715 2.19 3.73 -40.34
N SER A 716 1.79 4.47 -39.31
CA SER A 716 0.73 3.98 -38.44
C SER A 716 -0.60 3.96 -39.22
N PRO A 717 -1.42 2.90 -39.12
CA PRO A 717 -2.74 2.89 -39.75
C PRO A 717 -3.66 4.03 -39.26
N VAL A 718 -3.35 4.62 -38.10
CA VAL A 718 -4.03 5.82 -37.55
C VAL A 718 -3.59 7.11 -38.27
N GLU A 719 -2.40 7.13 -38.86
CA GLU A 719 -1.94 8.26 -39.68
C GLU A 719 -2.58 8.22 -41.07
N GLU A 720 -2.85 7.03 -41.61
CA GLU A 720 -3.56 6.86 -42.88
C GLU A 720 -5.03 7.34 -42.79
N SER A 721 -5.72 7.09 -41.67
CA SER A 721 -7.11 7.58 -41.50
C SER A 721 -7.20 9.10 -41.39
N ASN A 722 -6.18 9.76 -40.81
CA ASN A 722 -6.14 11.22 -40.71
C ASN A 722 -5.65 11.89 -42.01
N ALA A 723 -4.77 11.22 -42.77
CA ALA A 723 -4.28 11.72 -44.06
C ALA A 723 -5.32 11.55 -45.19
N GLY A 724 -6.11 10.47 -45.18
CA GLY A 724 -7.15 10.21 -46.17
C GLY A 724 -8.39 11.12 -46.08
N GLY A 725 -8.62 11.77 -44.94
CA GLY A 725 -9.70 12.76 -44.78
C GLY A 725 -9.41 14.12 -45.42
N CYS A 726 -8.20 14.34 -45.94
CA CYS A 726 -7.77 15.63 -46.49
C CYS A 726 -7.67 15.64 -48.03
N SER A 727 -8.08 14.57 -48.71
CA SER A 727 -8.05 14.48 -50.18
C SER A 727 -9.41 14.08 -50.78
N VAL A 728 -10.15 15.13 -51.19
CA VAL A 728 -11.04 15.17 -52.37
C VAL A 728 -12.31 14.30 -52.37
N GLU A 729 -13.44 14.93 -52.04
CA GLU A 729 -14.71 14.79 -52.77
C GLU A 729 -15.29 16.19 -53.02
N THR A 730 -14.83 16.85 -54.09
CA THR A 730 -15.58 17.95 -54.72
C THR A 730 -16.61 17.34 -55.66
N GLY A 731 -17.79 17.00 -55.15
CA GLY A 731 -18.98 16.75 -55.96
C GLY A 731 -19.60 18.08 -56.43
N PRO A 732 -20.28 18.13 -57.59
CA PRO A 732 -20.78 19.39 -58.15
C PRO A 732 -21.94 19.95 -57.31
N PRO A 733 -22.18 21.27 -57.34
CA PRO A 733 -23.25 21.88 -56.56
C PRO A 733 -24.61 21.49 -57.16
N ASN A 734 -25.42 20.76 -56.39
CA ASN A 734 -26.82 20.55 -56.73
C ASN A 734 -27.58 21.87 -56.54
N THR A 735 -27.88 22.52 -57.66
CA THR A 735 -28.95 23.50 -57.82
C THR A 735 -30.31 22.79 -57.79
N ASN A 736 -31.29 23.44 -57.14
CA ASN A 736 -32.76 23.23 -57.13
C ASN A 736 -33.28 22.80 -55.75
N SER A 737 -34.40 23.27 -55.23
CA SER A 737 -35.29 24.41 -55.49
C SER A 737 -36.34 24.36 -54.36
N GLN A 738 -36.90 25.52 -54.00
CA GLN A 738 -38.11 25.64 -53.19
C GLN A 738 -39.27 24.77 -53.72
N GLN A 739 -40.11 24.27 -52.80
CA GLN A 739 -41.60 24.12 -52.85
C GLN A 739 -42.02 22.88 -52.02
N SER A 740 -42.61 23.07 -50.83
CA SER A 740 -44.05 23.21 -50.53
C SER A 740 -44.81 21.88 -50.37
N ALA A 741 -45.53 21.81 -49.24
CA ALA A 741 -46.76 21.05 -48.95
C ALA A 741 -46.68 19.53 -48.69
N GLY A 742 -47.27 19.15 -47.56
CA GLY A 742 -47.46 17.81 -47.03
C GLY A 742 -47.66 17.86 -45.53
#